data_AF-A0AAW0F3S7-F1
#
_entry.id   AF-A0AAW0F3S7-F1
#
_cell.length_a   1.000
_cell.length_b   1.000
_cell.length_c   1.000
_cell.angle_alpha   90.00
_cell.angle_beta   90.00
_cell.angle_gamma   90.00
#
_symmetry.space_group_name_H-M   'P 1'
#
loop_
_entity.id
_entity.type
_entity.pdbx_description
1 polymer ?
#
loop_
_entity_poly.entity_id
_entity_poly.type
_entity_poly.pdbx_seq_one_letter_code
_entity_poly.pdbx_strand_id
1 'polypeptide(L)'
;MTGASSSATSTSSAGSQGDEDGDWLYRLACVETIVPLVTDVTPAAESDAPLPDHPVAAINYSANFKFIYGVYRALRGRLVYAPAVGDRRAHAGGPTPPPPPPVIHAIHTSAARWLLLLAFALRQCTSNYTVWKDRRDILMSPAVVAQATRDALPALSVPADLLSGDADKLASPQGVQSQEKQRKLTRVAQHWLPAREDVMWKGQPSPWRAVRWELLAIGCFTRLYHKNFQVWHHRRELLTYALQQSPTHVPCPSEGATAAVPQTPLLASEAAFSDYLHRQHGLDFAAVDERPTLRAVLCDGDSKNYHAWLHLSWYLHAFSFLVAPPAWTELAEYAAGVTATLAEGEVHFTPHPSWIQPSESTSTPAALSPTLPPSPFTEELQFTAQLIHQDWLNNSAWCHRLFLFRENLLRCLWRRSCAGTDGPTAPGEDWQRVVRVLCAVELDYTLQWLYIDPSNEAAHTHARSVALLYHTLVTRRHVSAAEETRADGSVDLRRYLAEAPLLPPVAAANAEMCTNADDGTVSPATPVLDRLLRTRQRCIPWHVCQESFSLLLHVQRVLHTAIAPRVSELEEQAARIIRAVTARNTAGTAATPHGRDKLQSLYERGSQYMLDNLHQVDAALYLASHAKLEAMWLTYMTASQRSEVHQRRPSRSYGAGLRAEWLERCPWSAQATESDDAAAAAVIDFLAHEAAALGKAKQLTIADPIRLKYWKHEALTTLCRGYEAPL
;
A
#
# COMPACT_ATOMS: atom_id res chain seq x y z
N MET A 1 -14.02 -27.51 -22.41
CA MET A 1 -13.45 -27.00 -23.68
C MET A 1 -14.30 -25.84 -24.17
N THR A 2 -13.94 -24.65 -23.70
CA THR A 2 -14.32 -23.31 -24.19
C THR A 2 -13.21 -22.44 -23.62
N GLY A 3 -12.32 -21.98 -24.50
CA GLY A 3 -11.02 -21.43 -24.12
C GLY A 3 -11.14 -20.07 -23.44
N ALA A 4 -10.71 -20.00 -22.18
CA ALA A 4 -10.32 -18.75 -21.54
C ALA A 4 -9.01 -18.30 -22.19
N SER A 5 -9.04 -17.13 -22.82
CA SER A 5 -7.86 -16.51 -23.44
C SER A 5 -6.86 -16.17 -22.34
N SER A 6 -5.78 -16.93 -22.25
CA SER A 6 -4.61 -16.59 -21.46
C SER A 6 -3.96 -15.34 -22.07
N SER A 7 -4.15 -14.19 -21.43
CA SER A 7 -3.32 -13.01 -21.67
C SER A 7 -1.92 -13.29 -21.10
N ALA A 8 -1.15 -14.10 -21.83
CA ALA A 8 0.28 -14.20 -21.65
C ALA A 8 0.88 -12.81 -21.87
N THR A 9 1.48 -12.29 -20.82
CA THR A 9 2.34 -11.11 -20.79
C THR A 9 3.24 -11.06 -22.02
N SER A 10 2.89 -10.20 -22.97
CA SER A 10 3.87 -9.69 -23.92
C SER A 10 4.75 -8.73 -23.14
N THR A 11 5.97 -9.18 -22.84
CA THR A 11 7.09 -8.33 -22.47
C THR A 11 7.38 -7.38 -23.63
N SER A 12 6.64 -6.28 -23.74
CA SER A 12 7.05 -5.17 -24.58
C SER A 12 8.30 -4.55 -23.94
N SER A 13 9.34 -4.36 -24.73
CA SER A 13 10.64 -3.81 -24.32
C SER A 13 10.51 -2.49 -23.54
N ALA A 14 10.53 -2.55 -22.20
CA ALA A 14 10.54 -1.37 -21.33
C ALA A 14 11.81 -0.50 -21.50
N GLY A 15 12.87 -1.07 -22.10
CA GLY A 15 14.12 -0.37 -22.41
C GLY A 15 14.00 0.77 -23.41
N SER A 16 12.87 0.97 -24.11
CA SER A 16 12.71 2.08 -25.07
C SER A 16 11.89 3.28 -24.57
N GLN A 17 11.20 3.17 -23.42
CA GLN A 17 10.30 4.24 -22.94
C GLN A 17 11.05 5.35 -22.17
N GLY A 18 12.18 5.03 -21.53
CA GLY A 18 12.98 6.00 -20.79
C GLY A 18 13.60 7.09 -21.70
N ASP A 19 14.06 6.69 -22.89
CA ASP A 19 14.63 7.61 -23.87
C ASP A 19 13.56 8.54 -24.46
N GLU A 20 12.38 8.02 -24.78
CA GLU A 20 11.25 8.83 -25.26
C GLU A 20 10.74 9.82 -24.20
N ASP A 21 10.64 9.39 -22.94
CA ASP A 21 10.23 10.27 -21.83
C ASP A 21 11.23 11.41 -21.59
N GLY A 22 12.53 11.10 -21.65
CA GLY A 22 13.61 12.08 -21.58
C GLY A 22 13.51 13.12 -22.69
N ASP A 23 13.23 12.66 -23.92
CA ASP A 23 13.04 13.51 -25.09
C ASP A 23 11.85 14.46 -24.95
N TRP A 24 10.70 13.99 -24.42
CA TRP A 24 9.54 14.85 -24.21
C TRP A 24 9.82 15.98 -23.21
N LEU A 25 10.50 15.65 -22.11
CA LEU A 25 10.90 16.65 -21.11
C LEU A 25 12.03 17.56 -21.59
N TYR A 26 12.93 17.06 -22.42
CA TYR A 26 13.99 17.87 -23.03
C TYR A 26 13.39 18.95 -23.92
N ARG A 27 12.36 18.63 -24.71
CA ARG A 27 11.67 19.62 -25.55
C ARG A 27 11.04 20.76 -24.74
N LEU A 28 10.55 20.49 -23.52
CA LEU A 28 10.07 21.53 -22.60
C LEU A 28 11.20 22.36 -21.96
N ALA A 29 12.45 21.87 -21.97
CA ALA A 29 13.61 22.65 -21.53
C ALA A 29 14.06 23.68 -22.60
N CYS A 30 13.73 23.44 -23.87
CA CYS A 30 13.97 24.33 -24.99
C CYS A 30 12.99 25.51 -25.01
N VAL A 31 13.17 26.45 -24.07
CA VAL A 31 12.30 27.63 -23.85
C VAL A 31 12.10 28.49 -25.09
N GLU A 32 13.07 28.51 -26.02
CA GLU A 32 12.95 29.19 -27.32
C GLU A 32 11.66 28.81 -28.09
N THR A 33 11.15 27.60 -27.85
CA THR A 33 9.99 27.05 -28.54
C THR A 33 8.68 27.76 -28.19
N ILE A 34 8.55 28.26 -26.96
CA ILE A 34 7.33 28.97 -26.53
C ILE A 34 7.38 30.47 -26.82
N VAL A 35 8.56 31.05 -27.03
CA VAL A 35 8.76 32.49 -27.28
C VAL A 35 7.80 33.06 -28.33
N PRO A 36 7.56 32.42 -29.49
CA PRO A 36 6.65 32.96 -30.50
C PRO A 36 5.20 33.13 -30.03
N LEU A 37 4.77 32.41 -28.98
CA LEU A 37 3.42 32.48 -28.44
C LEU A 37 3.23 33.57 -27.38
N VAL A 38 4.33 34.19 -26.93
CA VAL A 38 4.33 35.11 -25.77
C VAL A 38 5.04 36.43 -26.08
N THR A 39 5.17 36.77 -27.36
CA THR A 39 5.76 38.04 -27.82
C THR A 39 4.95 39.27 -27.38
N ASP A 40 3.66 39.09 -27.10
CA ASP A 40 2.73 40.08 -26.55
C ASP A 40 2.81 40.23 -25.02
N VAL A 41 3.67 39.45 -24.34
CA VAL A 41 3.73 39.38 -22.88
C VAL A 41 5.08 39.89 -22.38
N THR A 42 5.06 40.88 -21.50
CA THR A 42 6.25 41.28 -20.74
C THR A 42 6.37 40.39 -19.49
N PRO A 43 7.47 39.63 -19.31
CA PRO A 43 7.64 38.78 -18.13
C PRO A 43 7.64 39.61 -16.83
N ALA A 44 6.82 39.19 -15.85
CA ALA A 44 6.75 39.85 -14.55
C ALA A 44 7.87 39.39 -13.60
N ALA A 45 8.34 40.29 -12.74
CA ALA A 45 9.27 39.93 -11.68
C ALA A 45 8.59 39.03 -10.62
N GLU A 46 9.38 38.45 -9.73
CA GLU A 46 8.84 37.68 -8.59
C GLU A 46 8.15 38.56 -7.55
N SER A 47 8.65 39.78 -7.40
CA SER A 47 8.11 40.80 -6.51
C SER A 47 8.24 42.14 -7.20
N ASP A 48 7.18 42.95 -7.15
CA ASP A 48 7.21 44.36 -7.56
C ASP A 48 7.82 45.25 -6.46
N ALA A 49 7.90 44.75 -5.22
CA ALA A 49 8.57 45.42 -4.13
C ALA A 49 10.11 45.28 -4.28
N PRO A 50 10.88 46.33 -3.96
CA PRO A 50 12.34 46.25 -3.94
C PRO A 50 12.77 45.11 -3.02
N LEU A 51 13.77 44.34 -3.46
CA LEU A 51 14.36 43.28 -2.66
C LEU A 51 14.77 43.86 -1.30
N PRO A 52 14.43 43.21 -0.17
CA PRO A 52 14.91 43.66 1.13
C PRO A 52 16.44 43.71 1.13
N ASP A 53 17.02 44.65 1.88
CA ASP A 53 18.47 44.88 1.95
C ASP A 53 19.28 43.60 2.24
N HIS A 54 18.65 42.64 2.92
CA HIS A 54 19.18 41.31 3.21
C HIS A 54 18.16 40.24 2.82
N PRO A 55 18.13 39.79 1.55
CA PRO A 55 17.18 38.78 1.13
C PRO A 55 17.57 37.41 1.71
N VAL A 56 16.65 36.79 2.44
CA VAL A 56 16.86 35.48 3.06
C VAL A 56 16.49 34.39 2.05
N ALA A 57 17.38 33.42 1.85
CA ALA A 57 17.18 32.28 0.94
C ALA A 57 16.86 32.67 -0.52
N ALA A 58 17.36 33.82 -1.00
CA ALA A 58 17.23 34.19 -2.40
C ALA A 58 17.96 33.19 -3.31
N ILE A 59 17.23 32.66 -4.29
CA ILE A 59 17.77 31.69 -5.25
C ILE A 59 18.18 32.44 -6.51
N ASN A 60 19.43 32.26 -6.95
CA ASN A 60 19.87 32.76 -8.24
C ASN A 60 19.37 31.86 -9.39
N TYR A 61 18.14 32.12 -9.84
CA TYR A 61 17.51 31.34 -10.91
C TYR A 61 18.21 31.54 -12.28
N SER A 62 18.17 30.49 -13.10
CA SER A 62 18.62 30.53 -14.50
C SER A 62 17.78 31.50 -15.35
N ALA A 63 18.33 31.94 -16.48
CA ALA A 63 17.61 32.82 -17.41
C ALA A 63 16.30 32.19 -17.91
N ASN A 64 16.33 30.89 -18.25
CA ASN A 64 15.17 30.13 -18.69
C ASN A 64 14.09 30.04 -17.61
N PHE A 65 14.48 29.80 -16.36
CA PHE A 65 13.54 29.79 -15.23
C PHE A 65 12.90 31.17 -15.05
N LYS A 66 13.71 32.23 -14.99
CA LYS A 66 13.25 33.62 -14.82
C LYS A 66 12.27 34.02 -15.92
N PHE A 67 12.57 33.68 -17.17
CA PHE A 67 11.70 33.96 -18.31
C PHE A 67 10.36 33.23 -18.20
N ILE A 68 10.36 31.90 -18.05
CA ILE A 68 9.12 31.10 -18.01
C ILE A 68 8.26 31.50 -16.82
N TYR A 69 8.83 31.61 -15.62
CA TYR A 69 8.07 32.00 -14.43
C TYR A 69 7.60 33.45 -14.48
N GLY A 70 8.35 34.34 -15.13
CA GLY A 70 7.90 35.72 -15.34
C GLY A 70 6.70 35.80 -16.28
N VAL A 71 6.71 35.04 -17.39
CA VAL A 71 5.55 34.93 -18.29
C VAL A 71 4.35 34.30 -17.57
N TYR A 72 4.58 33.24 -16.79
CA TYR A 72 3.55 32.60 -15.96
C TYR A 72 2.89 33.60 -15.02
N ARG A 73 3.66 34.37 -14.24
CA ARG A 73 3.14 35.39 -13.32
C ARG A 73 2.34 36.47 -14.05
N ALA A 74 2.86 36.97 -15.17
CA ALA A 74 2.21 38.01 -15.97
C ALA A 74 0.83 37.58 -16.52
N LEU A 75 0.71 36.31 -16.95
CA LEU A 75 -0.54 35.78 -17.49
C LEU A 75 -1.49 35.25 -16.41
N ARG A 76 -1.00 34.83 -15.24
CA ARG A 76 -1.83 34.29 -14.16
C ARG A 76 -2.86 35.29 -13.64
N GLY A 77 -2.54 36.59 -13.65
CA GLY A 77 -3.48 37.65 -13.30
C GLY A 77 -4.69 37.78 -14.23
N ARG A 78 -4.71 37.06 -15.38
CA ARG A 78 -5.80 37.04 -16.35
C ARG A 78 -6.75 35.84 -16.21
N LEU A 79 -6.60 35.06 -15.13
CA LEU A 79 -7.47 33.93 -14.82
C LEU A 79 -8.65 34.40 -13.98
N VAL A 80 -9.85 33.91 -14.32
CA VAL A 80 -11.05 34.10 -13.51
C VAL A 80 -11.42 32.77 -12.87
N TYR A 81 -11.45 32.77 -11.55
CA TYR A 81 -11.88 31.63 -10.76
C TYR A 81 -13.36 31.76 -10.40
N ALA A 82 -14.09 30.64 -10.42
CA ALA A 82 -15.45 30.55 -9.90
C ALA A 82 -15.56 29.34 -8.97
N PRO A 83 -16.54 29.31 -8.05
CA PRO A 83 -16.87 28.10 -7.32
C PRO A 83 -17.09 26.95 -8.29
N ALA A 84 -16.54 25.77 -8.01
CA ALA A 84 -16.80 24.61 -8.84
C ALA A 84 -18.31 24.30 -8.81
N VAL A 85 -18.96 24.27 -9.97
CA VAL A 85 -20.39 23.93 -10.06
C VAL A 85 -20.52 22.43 -9.82
N GLY A 86 -20.96 22.06 -8.62
CA GLY A 86 -21.21 20.67 -8.27
C GLY A 86 -21.67 20.51 -6.84
N ASP A 87 -22.96 20.72 -6.59
CA ASP A 87 -23.62 20.12 -5.44
C ASP A 87 -24.94 19.44 -5.88
N ARG A 88 -24.84 18.14 -6.15
CA ARG A 88 -25.98 17.19 -6.11
C ARG A 88 -25.64 16.04 -5.15
N ARG A 89 -24.92 16.32 -4.06
CA ARG A 89 -24.71 15.36 -2.97
C ARG A 89 -25.23 15.94 -1.66
N ALA A 90 -26.54 16.21 -1.61
CA ALA A 90 -27.24 16.16 -0.34
C ALA A 90 -27.28 14.69 0.12
N HIS A 91 -26.26 14.25 0.85
CA HIS A 91 -26.38 13.05 1.67
C HIS A 91 -27.42 13.39 2.75
N ALA A 92 -28.53 12.67 2.75
CA ALA A 92 -29.48 12.72 3.85
C ALA A 92 -28.77 12.25 5.13
N GLY A 93 -28.38 13.19 5.99
CA GLY A 93 -27.97 12.94 7.38
C GLY A 93 -26.50 13.11 7.78
N GLY A 94 -25.61 13.59 6.91
CA GLY A 94 -24.19 13.84 7.27
C GLY A 94 -23.83 15.34 7.37
N PRO A 95 -22.74 15.73 8.06
CA PRO A 95 -22.23 17.10 8.03
C PRO A 95 -21.93 17.51 6.58
N THR A 96 -22.38 18.70 6.20
CA THR A 96 -22.17 19.26 4.86
C THR A 96 -20.67 19.33 4.55
N PRO A 97 -20.20 18.69 3.46
CA PRO A 97 -18.80 18.79 3.08
C PRO A 97 -18.43 20.25 2.79
N PRO A 98 -17.17 20.66 3.04
CA PRO A 98 -16.71 21.99 2.67
C PRO A 98 -16.92 22.24 1.17
N PRO A 99 -17.26 23.48 0.76
CA PRO A 99 -17.46 23.80 -0.65
C PRO A 99 -16.18 23.49 -1.43
N PRO A 100 -16.28 22.91 -2.64
CA PRO A 100 -15.10 22.55 -3.43
C PRO A 100 -14.25 23.81 -3.72
N PRO A 101 -12.92 23.66 -3.79
CA PRO A 101 -12.04 24.78 -4.08
C PRO A 101 -12.40 25.40 -5.43
N PRO A 102 -12.25 26.72 -5.59
CA PRO A 102 -12.59 27.39 -6.83
C PRO A 102 -11.69 26.90 -7.97
N VAL A 103 -12.29 26.76 -9.16
CA VAL A 103 -11.65 26.31 -10.40
C VAL A 103 -11.65 27.44 -11.42
N ILE A 104 -10.72 27.38 -12.38
CA ILE A 104 -10.63 28.35 -13.47
C ILE A 104 -11.89 28.22 -14.34
N HIS A 105 -12.68 29.28 -14.38
CA HIS A 105 -13.91 29.36 -15.17
C HIS A 105 -13.69 30.02 -16.52
N ALA A 106 -12.81 31.03 -16.57
CA ALA A 106 -12.47 31.72 -17.79
C ALA A 106 -11.00 32.13 -17.80
N ILE A 107 -10.44 32.21 -19.01
CA ILE A 107 -9.07 32.63 -19.26
C ILE A 107 -9.15 33.79 -20.25
N HIS A 108 -8.77 35.00 -19.85
CA HIS A 108 -8.78 36.19 -20.73
C HIS A 108 -7.53 36.28 -21.62
N THR A 109 -7.05 35.12 -22.04
CA THR A 109 -5.96 34.86 -22.97
C THR A 109 -6.31 33.56 -23.71
N SER A 110 -5.46 33.06 -24.62
CA SER A 110 -5.64 31.71 -25.17
C SER A 110 -5.48 30.65 -24.08
N ALA A 111 -6.51 29.82 -23.88
CA ALA A 111 -6.48 28.67 -22.96
C ALA A 111 -5.46 27.62 -23.41
N ALA A 112 -5.32 27.39 -24.73
CA ALA A 112 -4.31 26.51 -25.31
C ALA A 112 -2.88 27.02 -25.01
N ARG A 113 -2.65 28.32 -25.18
CA ARG A 113 -1.38 28.95 -24.79
C ARG A 113 -1.08 28.77 -23.30
N TRP A 114 -2.09 28.97 -22.45
CA TRP A 114 -1.94 28.84 -21.00
C TRP A 114 -1.59 27.39 -20.59
N LEU A 115 -2.35 26.40 -21.08
CA LEU A 115 -2.08 24.98 -20.78
C LEU A 115 -0.67 24.55 -21.20
N LEU A 116 -0.20 25.03 -22.36
CA LEU A 116 1.15 24.76 -22.84
C LEU A 116 2.22 25.41 -21.96
N LEU A 117 2.04 26.69 -21.58
CA LEU A 117 2.96 27.39 -20.69
C LEU A 117 3.13 26.67 -19.35
N LEU A 118 2.05 26.10 -18.79
CA LEU A 118 2.13 25.33 -17.55
C LEU A 118 3.06 24.12 -17.68
N ALA A 119 3.09 23.43 -18.84
CA ALA A 119 4.03 22.33 -19.07
C ALA A 119 5.49 22.81 -19.02
N PHE A 120 5.80 23.95 -19.66
CA PHE A 120 7.13 24.57 -19.56
C PHE A 120 7.47 24.95 -18.11
N ALA A 121 6.53 25.55 -17.38
CA ALA A 121 6.73 25.93 -15.97
C ALA A 121 6.99 24.71 -15.05
N LEU A 122 6.27 23.61 -15.26
CA LEU A 122 6.48 22.34 -14.54
C LEU A 122 7.84 21.71 -14.85
N ARG A 123 8.36 21.89 -16.08
CA ARG A 123 9.71 21.44 -16.41
C ARG A 123 10.80 22.24 -15.69
N GLN A 124 10.55 23.53 -15.42
CA GLN A 124 11.47 24.39 -14.66
C GLN A 124 11.43 24.10 -13.15
N CYS A 125 10.23 23.81 -12.60
CA CYS A 125 10.09 23.36 -11.21
C CYS A 125 8.88 22.42 -11.06
N THR A 126 9.18 21.12 -11.03
CA THR A 126 8.16 20.06 -10.94
C THR A 126 7.47 20.03 -9.59
N SER A 127 8.03 20.63 -8.55
CA SER A 127 7.40 20.70 -7.21
C SER A 127 6.46 21.89 -7.02
N ASN A 128 6.29 22.77 -8.02
CA ASN A 128 5.45 23.95 -7.86
C ASN A 128 3.95 23.59 -7.87
N TYR A 129 3.36 23.49 -6.68
CA TYR A 129 1.97 23.08 -6.49
C TYR A 129 0.95 24.05 -7.10
N THR A 130 1.29 25.34 -7.25
CA THR A 130 0.39 26.34 -7.84
C THR A 130 0.24 26.10 -9.34
N VAL A 131 1.34 25.84 -10.03
CA VAL A 131 1.33 25.50 -11.46
C VAL A 131 0.55 24.20 -11.71
N TRP A 132 0.74 23.18 -10.85
CA TRP A 132 -0.04 21.95 -10.92
C TRP A 132 -1.53 22.16 -10.68
N LYS A 133 -1.91 23.03 -9.73
CA LYS A 133 -3.31 23.38 -9.48
C LYS A 133 -3.92 24.07 -10.70
N ASP A 134 -3.27 25.10 -11.23
CA ASP A 134 -3.76 25.83 -12.39
C ASP A 134 -3.91 24.90 -13.62
N ARG A 135 -3.06 23.87 -13.73
CA ARG A 135 -3.16 22.83 -14.77
C ARG A 135 -4.39 21.92 -14.58
N ARG A 136 -4.65 21.47 -13.34
CA ARG A 136 -5.86 20.68 -13.02
C ARG A 136 -7.13 21.46 -13.28
N ASP A 137 -7.17 22.73 -12.87
CA ASP A 137 -8.33 23.58 -12.99
C ASP A 137 -8.82 23.71 -14.45
N ILE A 138 -7.89 23.74 -15.42
CA ILE A 138 -8.22 23.72 -16.86
C ILE A 138 -8.98 22.44 -17.22
N LEU A 139 -8.44 21.28 -16.80
CA LEU A 139 -8.99 19.96 -17.13
C LEU A 139 -10.31 19.69 -16.41
N MET A 140 -10.49 20.25 -15.22
CA MET A 140 -11.71 20.18 -14.43
C MET A 140 -12.79 21.18 -14.88
N SER A 141 -12.51 22.02 -15.88
CA SER A 141 -13.45 23.02 -16.38
C SER A 141 -13.89 22.71 -17.81
N PRO A 142 -15.10 22.14 -18.02
CA PRO A 142 -15.59 21.75 -19.34
C PRO A 142 -15.52 22.85 -20.41
N ALA A 143 -15.80 24.10 -20.00
CA ALA A 143 -15.77 25.25 -20.90
C ALA A 143 -14.34 25.65 -21.31
N VAL A 144 -13.39 25.53 -20.38
CA VAL A 144 -11.99 25.91 -20.60
C VAL A 144 -11.24 24.81 -21.35
N VAL A 145 -11.42 23.53 -20.98
CA VAL A 145 -10.75 22.40 -21.63
C VAL A 145 -11.09 22.32 -23.12
N ALA A 146 -12.32 22.65 -23.51
CA ALA A 146 -12.74 22.68 -24.92
C ALA A 146 -12.02 23.76 -25.76
N GLN A 147 -11.43 24.76 -25.10
CA GLN A 147 -10.64 25.85 -25.70
C GLN A 147 -9.13 25.66 -25.50
N ALA A 148 -8.72 24.70 -24.66
CA ALA A 148 -7.33 24.41 -24.34
C ALA A 148 -6.73 23.34 -25.25
N THR A 149 -7.13 23.30 -26.52
CA THR A 149 -6.71 22.28 -27.49
C THR A 149 -5.64 22.81 -28.44
N ARG A 150 -4.86 21.91 -29.05
CA ARG A 150 -3.88 22.27 -30.09
C ARG A 150 -4.53 22.97 -31.29
N ASP A 151 -5.81 22.68 -31.57
CA ASP A 151 -6.58 23.29 -32.66
C ASP A 151 -6.96 24.76 -32.34
N ALA A 152 -6.97 25.13 -31.06
CA ALA A 152 -7.22 26.48 -30.57
C ALA A 152 -5.93 27.25 -30.24
N LEU A 153 -4.77 26.69 -30.57
CA LEU A 153 -3.49 27.37 -30.40
C LEU A 153 -3.39 28.53 -31.40
N PRO A 154 -3.00 29.75 -30.98
CA PRO A 154 -2.88 30.88 -31.89
C PRO A 154 -1.92 30.55 -33.04
N ALA A 155 -2.35 30.83 -34.27
CA ALA A 155 -1.48 30.72 -35.44
C ALA A 155 -0.29 31.68 -35.26
N LEU A 156 0.94 31.20 -35.50
CA LEU A 156 2.08 32.10 -35.54
C LEU A 156 1.92 33.04 -36.73
N SER A 157 2.21 34.33 -36.52
CA SER A 157 2.26 35.31 -37.59
C SER A 157 3.34 34.89 -38.58
N VAL A 158 2.94 34.30 -39.71
CA VAL A 158 3.87 34.03 -40.81
C VAL A 158 4.16 35.38 -41.47
N PRO A 159 5.43 35.79 -41.61
CA PRO A 159 5.79 37.00 -42.35
C PRO A 159 5.09 37.00 -43.71
N ALA A 160 4.43 38.11 -44.08
CA ALA A 160 3.65 38.22 -45.32
C ALA A 160 4.46 37.82 -46.57
N ASP A 161 5.77 38.03 -46.52
CA ASP A 161 6.74 37.71 -47.57
C ASP A 161 6.94 36.20 -47.82
N LEU A 162 6.56 35.33 -46.88
CA LEU A 162 6.61 33.86 -47.00
C LEU A 162 5.27 33.25 -47.44
N LEU A 163 4.18 34.02 -47.39
CA LEU A 163 2.86 33.62 -47.87
C LEU A 163 2.68 33.88 -49.38
N SER A 164 3.61 34.62 -50.02
CA SER A 164 3.54 34.99 -51.43
C SER A 164 3.88 33.86 -52.42
N GLY A 165 4.15 32.64 -51.95
CA GLY A 165 4.35 31.46 -52.80
C GLY A 165 5.70 31.37 -53.52
N ASP A 166 6.65 32.27 -53.25
CA ASP A 166 7.99 32.25 -53.84
C ASP A 166 8.84 31.13 -53.22
N ALA A 167 9.10 30.06 -53.99
CA ALA A 167 9.90 28.92 -53.56
C ALA A 167 11.32 29.31 -53.11
N ASP A 168 11.91 30.34 -53.75
CA ASP A 168 13.24 30.85 -53.43
C ASP A 168 13.29 31.60 -52.09
N LYS A 169 12.19 32.22 -51.65
CA LYS A 169 12.10 32.90 -50.35
C LYS A 169 11.86 31.93 -49.20
N LEU A 170 11.15 30.83 -49.46
CA LEU A 170 11.05 29.70 -48.51
C LEU A 170 12.42 29.02 -48.28
N ALA A 171 13.28 28.97 -49.30
CA ALA A 171 14.64 28.43 -49.23
C ALA A 171 15.66 29.38 -48.57
N SER A 172 15.27 30.64 -48.29
CA SER A 172 16.13 31.60 -47.58
C SER A 172 16.41 31.16 -46.14
N PRO A 173 17.54 31.54 -45.52
CA PRO A 173 17.87 31.18 -44.14
C PRO A 173 16.78 31.57 -43.13
N GLN A 174 16.10 32.71 -43.35
CA GLN A 174 15.01 33.20 -42.50
C GLN A 174 13.71 32.39 -42.69
N GLY A 175 13.41 31.96 -43.93
CA GLY A 175 12.30 31.07 -44.24
C GLY A 175 12.48 29.69 -43.60
N VAL A 176 13.67 29.11 -43.72
CA VAL A 176 14.02 27.81 -43.11
C VAL A 176 13.94 27.88 -41.58
N GLN A 177 14.47 28.94 -40.96
CA GLN A 177 14.44 29.11 -39.50
C GLN A 177 13.02 29.29 -38.95
N SER A 178 12.16 30.02 -39.68
CA SER A 178 10.75 30.22 -39.31
C SER A 178 9.96 28.91 -39.43
N GLN A 179 10.20 28.12 -40.49
CA GLN A 179 9.63 26.78 -40.62
C GLN A 179 10.11 25.83 -39.51
N GLU A 180 11.39 25.90 -39.14
CA GLU A 180 11.93 25.07 -38.07
C GLU A 180 11.30 25.41 -36.71
N LYS A 181 11.13 26.70 -36.39
CA LYS A 181 10.42 27.17 -35.20
C LYS A 181 8.97 26.67 -35.16
N GLN A 182 8.25 26.79 -36.28
CA GLN A 182 6.89 26.28 -36.39
C GLN A 182 6.84 24.76 -36.20
N ARG A 183 7.75 24.00 -36.83
CA ARG A 183 7.83 22.54 -36.69
C ARG A 183 8.12 22.11 -35.25
N LYS A 184 9.04 22.80 -34.56
CA LYS A 184 9.35 22.54 -33.14
C LYS A 184 8.13 22.81 -32.26
N LEU A 185 7.46 23.95 -32.46
CA LEU A 185 6.26 24.28 -31.69
C LEU A 185 5.13 23.28 -31.94
N THR A 186 4.85 22.92 -33.19
CA THR A 186 3.82 21.92 -33.52
C THR A 186 4.12 20.58 -32.85
N ARG A 187 5.38 20.11 -32.86
CA ARG A 187 5.76 18.86 -32.19
C ARG A 187 5.58 18.91 -30.67
N VAL A 188 5.88 20.04 -30.05
CA VAL A 188 5.66 20.22 -28.60
C VAL A 188 4.16 20.28 -28.30
N ALA A 189 3.40 21.07 -29.06
CA ALA A 189 1.96 21.19 -28.92
C ALA A 189 1.23 19.85 -29.12
N GLN A 190 1.69 18.99 -30.04
CA GLN A 190 1.10 17.67 -30.28
C GLN A 190 1.10 16.75 -29.06
N HIS A 191 2.10 16.88 -28.17
CA HIS A 191 2.20 16.07 -26.96
C HIS A 191 1.59 16.78 -25.75
N TRP A 192 1.81 18.09 -25.63
CA TRP A 192 1.46 18.87 -24.43
C TRP A 192 0.13 19.62 -24.51
N LEU A 193 -0.59 19.51 -25.63
CA LEU A 193 -1.97 19.96 -25.78
C LEU A 193 -2.85 18.86 -26.39
N PRO A 194 -4.08 18.68 -25.90
CA PRO A 194 -5.02 17.73 -26.47
C PRO A 194 -5.48 18.18 -27.85
N ALA A 195 -5.77 17.23 -28.74
CA ALA A 195 -6.68 17.49 -29.84
C ALA A 195 -8.10 17.71 -29.32
N ARG A 196 -8.96 18.38 -30.10
CA ARG A 196 -10.38 18.50 -29.74
C ARG A 196 -11.05 17.14 -29.54
N GLU A 197 -10.71 16.15 -30.34
CA GLU A 197 -11.22 14.78 -30.18
C GLU A 197 -10.71 14.08 -28.91
N ASP A 198 -9.56 14.47 -28.36
CA ASP A 198 -9.01 13.87 -27.14
C ASP A 198 -9.79 14.27 -25.89
N VAL A 199 -10.60 15.33 -25.95
CA VAL A 199 -11.35 15.86 -24.79
C VAL A 199 -12.87 15.91 -25.02
N MET A 200 -13.34 15.69 -26.25
CA MET A 200 -14.76 15.74 -26.61
C MET A 200 -15.32 14.34 -26.91
N TRP A 201 -16.57 14.10 -26.55
CA TRP A 201 -17.35 12.93 -26.94
C TRP A 201 -18.75 13.35 -27.38
N LYS A 202 -19.19 12.92 -28.56
CA LYS A 202 -20.49 13.28 -29.15
C LYS A 202 -20.78 14.80 -29.09
N GLY A 203 -19.74 15.61 -29.35
CA GLY A 203 -19.83 17.08 -29.36
C GLY A 203 -19.84 17.75 -27.99
N GLN A 204 -19.70 17.01 -26.88
CA GLN A 204 -19.65 17.55 -25.51
C GLN A 204 -18.29 17.29 -24.85
N PRO A 205 -17.80 18.16 -23.95
CA PRO A 205 -16.59 17.89 -23.17
C PRO A 205 -16.77 16.65 -22.29
N SER A 206 -15.76 15.79 -22.27
CA SER A 206 -15.76 14.51 -21.56
C SER A 206 -14.69 14.51 -20.45
N PRO A 207 -15.07 14.45 -19.17
CA PRO A 207 -14.10 14.47 -18.07
C PRO A 207 -13.14 13.27 -18.15
N TRP A 208 -13.64 12.07 -18.44
CA TRP A 208 -12.79 10.88 -18.55
C TRP A 208 -11.82 10.91 -19.74
N ARG A 209 -12.21 11.52 -20.87
CA ARG A 209 -11.28 11.69 -22.00
C ARG A 209 -10.19 12.71 -21.69
N ALA A 210 -10.54 13.83 -21.05
CA ALA A 210 -9.57 14.82 -20.59
C ALA A 210 -8.59 14.22 -19.56
N VAL A 211 -9.08 13.44 -18.60
CA VAL A 211 -8.24 12.72 -17.63
C VAL A 211 -7.34 11.72 -18.32
N ARG A 212 -7.86 10.86 -19.21
CA ARG A 212 -7.04 9.92 -20.00
C ARG A 212 -5.89 10.64 -20.71
N TRP A 213 -6.21 11.70 -21.45
CA TRP A 213 -5.20 12.45 -22.20
C TRP A 213 -4.11 13.01 -21.27
N GLU A 214 -4.50 13.63 -20.16
CA GLU A 214 -3.54 14.22 -19.23
C GLU A 214 -2.67 13.15 -18.56
N LEU A 215 -3.24 12.04 -18.11
CA LEU A 215 -2.48 10.95 -17.48
C LEU A 215 -1.41 10.38 -18.40
N LEU A 216 -1.67 10.37 -19.71
CA LEU A 216 -0.69 10.01 -20.75
C LEU A 216 0.37 11.11 -20.93
N ALA A 217 -0.05 12.37 -21.08
CA ALA A 217 0.85 13.50 -21.29
C ALA A 217 1.85 13.68 -20.12
N ILE A 218 1.37 13.56 -18.87
CA ILE A 218 2.24 13.64 -17.68
C ILE A 218 2.83 12.29 -17.25
N GLY A 219 2.66 11.24 -18.06
CA GLY A 219 3.24 9.92 -17.81
C GLY A 219 4.77 9.98 -17.66
N CYS A 220 5.44 10.78 -18.49
CA CYS A 220 6.88 11.00 -18.40
C CYS A 220 7.30 11.66 -17.08
N PHE A 221 6.52 12.63 -16.55
CA PHE A 221 6.76 13.21 -15.23
C PHE A 221 6.61 12.15 -14.13
N THR A 222 5.63 11.25 -14.27
CA THR A 222 5.35 10.19 -13.30
C THR A 222 6.51 9.20 -13.23
N ARG A 223 7.05 8.76 -14.37
CA ARG A 223 8.16 7.80 -14.40
C ARG A 223 9.50 8.43 -14.02
N LEU A 224 9.82 9.63 -14.54
CA LEU A 224 11.12 10.28 -14.30
C LEU A 224 11.20 11.04 -12.96
N TYR A 225 10.08 11.55 -12.44
CA TYR A 225 10.00 12.24 -11.15
C TYR A 225 9.05 11.53 -10.19
N HIS A 226 9.06 10.20 -10.16
CA HIS A 226 8.22 9.35 -9.28
C HIS A 226 8.38 9.62 -7.77
N LYS A 227 9.37 10.42 -7.33
CA LYS A 227 9.53 10.87 -5.93
C LYS A 227 8.87 12.21 -5.64
N ASN A 228 8.20 12.82 -6.61
CA ASN A 228 7.54 14.12 -6.46
C ASN A 228 6.09 13.96 -5.99
N PHE A 229 5.74 14.60 -4.88
CA PHE A 229 4.39 14.55 -4.32
C PHE A 229 3.32 15.09 -5.28
N GLN A 230 3.59 16.22 -5.94
CA GLN A 230 2.61 16.90 -6.77
C GLN A 230 2.23 16.07 -8.01
N VAL A 231 3.14 15.28 -8.56
CA VAL A 231 2.86 14.39 -9.70
C VAL A 231 1.81 13.34 -9.33
N TRP A 232 2.00 12.63 -8.21
CA TRP A 232 1.04 11.62 -7.75
C TRP A 232 -0.27 12.23 -7.25
N HIS A 233 -0.19 13.36 -6.56
CA HIS A 233 -1.38 14.10 -6.14
C HIS A 233 -2.19 14.56 -7.35
N HIS A 234 -1.55 15.06 -8.40
CA HIS A 234 -2.22 15.48 -9.63
C HIS A 234 -3.02 14.35 -10.28
N ARG A 235 -2.41 13.16 -10.44
CA ARG A 235 -3.10 11.96 -10.97
C ARG A 235 -4.32 11.59 -10.13
N ARG A 236 -4.15 11.55 -8.80
CA ARG A 236 -5.24 11.23 -7.85
C ARG A 236 -6.40 12.20 -7.95
N GLU A 237 -6.13 13.51 -7.98
CA GLU A 237 -7.16 14.54 -8.03
C GLU A 237 -7.98 14.48 -9.31
N LEU A 238 -7.34 14.23 -10.46
CA LEU A 238 -8.02 14.09 -11.74
C LEU A 238 -8.97 12.90 -11.78
N LEU A 239 -8.51 11.74 -11.35
CA LEU A 239 -9.33 10.52 -11.26
C LEU A 239 -10.46 10.69 -10.24
N THR A 240 -10.16 11.29 -9.08
CA THR A 240 -11.18 11.59 -8.05
C THR A 240 -12.26 12.50 -8.61
N TYR A 241 -11.88 13.57 -9.32
CA TYR A 241 -12.82 14.46 -9.97
C TYR A 241 -13.69 13.73 -11.00
N ALA A 242 -13.10 12.95 -11.90
CA ALA A 242 -13.86 12.22 -12.91
C ALA A 242 -14.85 11.20 -12.28
N LEU A 243 -14.45 10.51 -11.21
CA LEU A 243 -15.34 9.65 -10.42
C LEU A 243 -16.49 10.44 -9.78
N GLN A 244 -16.22 11.64 -9.24
CA GLN A 244 -17.26 12.49 -8.66
C GLN A 244 -18.27 13.01 -9.68
N GLN A 245 -17.85 13.23 -10.93
CA GLN A 245 -18.73 13.59 -12.04
C GLN A 245 -19.52 12.40 -12.61
N SER A 246 -19.17 11.17 -12.22
CA SER A 246 -19.84 9.96 -12.68
C SER A 246 -21.08 9.64 -11.84
N PRO A 247 -22.13 9.00 -12.41
CA PRO A 247 -23.31 8.61 -11.67
C PRO A 247 -22.98 7.53 -10.63
N THR A 248 -23.72 7.48 -9.52
CA THR A 248 -23.51 6.43 -8.50
C THR A 248 -24.03 5.07 -8.95
N HIS A 249 -25.08 5.06 -9.79
CA HIS A 249 -25.70 3.87 -10.33
C HIS A 249 -25.89 4.00 -11.84
N VAL A 250 -25.81 2.86 -12.53
CA VAL A 250 -26.02 2.75 -13.97
C VAL A 250 -27.14 1.76 -14.29
N PRO A 251 -27.86 1.93 -15.42
CA PRO A 251 -28.88 0.98 -15.84
C PRO A 251 -28.25 -0.38 -16.18
N CYS A 252 -28.80 -1.45 -15.60
CA CYS A 252 -28.42 -2.81 -15.94
C CYS A 252 -28.87 -3.12 -17.37
N PRO A 253 -27.99 -3.63 -18.24
CA PRO A 253 -28.41 -4.13 -19.54
C PRO A 253 -29.20 -5.43 -19.34
N SER A 254 -30.52 -5.34 -19.15
CA SER A 254 -31.42 -6.49 -19.27
C SER A 254 -31.99 -6.52 -20.69
N GLU A 255 -31.73 -7.60 -21.43
CA GLU A 255 -32.38 -7.85 -22.71
C GLU A 255 -33.88 -8.06 -22.48
N GLY A 256 -34.67 -7.06 -22.87
CA GLY A 256 -36.13 -7.14 -22.98
C GLY A 256 -36.90 -7.03 -21.66
N ALA A 257 -37.31 -5.82 -21.27
CA ALA A 257 -38.61 -5.59 -20.64
C ALA A 257 -38.93 -4.09 -20.49
N THR A 258 -40.21 -3.77 -20.71
CA THR A 258 -40.90 -2.49 -20.58
C THR A 258 -41.22 -2.10 -19.12
N ALA A 259 -40.40 -2.54 -18.16
CA ALA A 259 -40.50 -2.20 -16.73
C ALA A 259 -39.25 -1.43 -16.27
N ALA A 260 -39.33 -0.76 -15.10
CA ALA A 260 -38.25 0.06 -14.55
C ALA A 260 -36.90 -0.68 -14.58
N VAL A 261 -35.94 -0.14 -15.35
CA VAL A 261 -34.63 -0.79 -15.58
C VAL A 261 -33.90 -0.94 -14.25
N PRO A 262 -33.46 -2.17 -13.87
CA PRO A 262 -32.70 -2.39 -12.64
C PRO A 262 -31.45 -1.51 -12.62
N GLN A 263 -31.14 -0.87 -11.50
CA GLN A 263 -29.93 -0.05 -11.35
C GLN A 263 -28.86 -0.83 -10.60
N THR A 264 -27.62 -0.78 -11.10
CA THR A 264 -26.45 -1.37 -10.43
C THR A 264 -25.49 -0.26 -10.00
N PRO A 265 -24.78 -0.40 -8.86
CA PRO A 265 -23.72 0.55 -8.51
C PRO A 265 -22.65 0.60 -9.61
N LEU A 266 -22.20 1.80 -9.97
CA LEU A 266 -21.25 2.00 -11.07
C LEU A 266 -19.96 1.20 -10.89
N LEU A 267 -19.46 1.10 -9.66
CA LEU A 267 -18.20 0.44 -9.31
C LEU A 267 -18.41 -1.00 -8.80
N ALA A 268 -19.54 -1.63 -9.13
CA ALA A 268 -19.83 -3.00 -8.72
C ALA A 268 -18.90 -4.03 -9.40
N SER A 269 -18.50 -3.77 -10.65
CA SER A 269 -17.56 -4.61 -11.40
C SER A 269 -16.81 -3.80 -12.45
N GLU A 270 -15.67 -4.33 -12.92
CA GLU A 270 -14.92 -3.74 -14.02
C GLU A 270 -15.79 -3.63 -15.29
N ALA A 271 -16.57 -4.67 -15.60
CA ALA A 271 -17.46 -4.68 -16.76
C ALA A 271 -18.51 -3.57 -16.69
N ALA A 272 -19.15 -3.36 -15.53
CA ALA A 272 -20.14 -2.29 -15.36
C ALA A 272 -19.52 -0.90 -15.54
N PHE A 273 -18.31 -0.69 -15.00
CA PHE A 273 -17.60 0.57 -15.15
C PHE A 273 -17.10 0.80 -16.59
N SER A 274 -16.56 -0.24 -17.23
CA SER A 274 -16.10 -0.17 -18.63
C SER A 274 -17.28 0.09 -19.58
N ASP A 275 -18.43 -0.55 -19.38
CA ASP A 275 -19.64 -0.29 -20.17
C ASP A 275 -20.10 1.17 -20.06
N TYR A 276 -20.05 1.73 -18.85
CA TYR A 276 -20.34 3.14 -18.62
C TYR A 276 -19.38 4.05 -19.39
N LEU A 277 -18.07 3.82 -19.26
CA LEU A 277 -17.05 4.57 -19.97
C LEU A 277 -17.25 4.47 -21.50
N HIS A 278 -17.58 3.29 -22.00
CA HIS A 278 -17.74 3.05 -23.42
C HIS A 278 -18.93 3.84 -23.97
N ARG A 279 -20.08 3.78 -23.31
CA ARG A 279 -21.31 4.45 -23.75
C ARG A 279 -21.24 5.98 -23.60
N GLN A 280 -20.68 6.45 -22.49
CA GLN A 280 -20.71 7.87 -22.10
C GLN A 280 -19.46 8.65 -22.49
N HIS A 281 -18.34 7.98 -22.74
CA HIS A 281 -17.06 8.64 -23.01
C HIS A 281 -16.29 8.05 -24.21
N GLY A 282 -16.73 6.90 -24.75
CA GLY A 282 -16.06 6.22 -25.85
C GLY A 282 -14.68 5.69 -25.45
N LEU A 283 -14.55 5.22 -24.21
CA LEU A 283 -13.33 4.69 -23.61
C LEU A 283 -13.62 3.35 -22.94
N ASP A 284 -12.62 2.49 -22.84
CA ASP A 284 -12.68 1.30 -21.98
C ASP A 284 -11.88 1.56 -20.70
N PHE A 285 -12.13 0.76 -19.65
CA PHE A 285 -11.45 0.93 -18.37
C PHE A 285 -9.92 0.87 -18.49
N ALA A 286 -9.39 -0.01 -19.34
CA ALA A 286 -7.95 -0.13 -19.61
C ALA A 286 -7.29 1.20 -20.03
N ALA A 287 -8.04 2.14 -20.60
CA ALA A 287 -7.51 3.43 -21.03
C ALA A 287 -7.24 4.41 -19.87
N VAL A 288 -7.78 4.13 -18.68
CA VAL A 288 -7.61 4.93 -17.45
C VAL A 288 -7.07 4.08 -16.29
N ASP A 289 -6.62 2.86 -16.60
CA ASP A 289 -6.06 1.97 -15.59
C ASP A 289 -4.65 2.42 -15.18
N GLU A 290 -4.48 2.73 -13.90
CA GLU A 290 -3.22 3.22 -13.35
C GLU A 290 -2.23 2.10 -13.02
N ARG A 291 -2.68 0.84 -12.92
CA ARG A 291 -1.83 -0.30 -12.56
C ARG A 291 -0.60 -0.45 -13.46
N PRO A 292 -0.66 -0.31 -14.80
CA PRO A 292 0.53 -0.38 -15.65
C PRO A 292 1.58 0.71 -15.32
N THR A 293 1.15 1.95 -15.06
CA THR A 293 2.05 3.05 -14.69
C THR A 293 2.70 2.79 -13.33
N LEU A 294 1.92 2.32 -12.36
CA LEU A 294 2.40 1.96 -11.03
C LEU A 294 3.39 0.79 -11.09
N ARG A 295 3.10 -0.25 -11.89
CA ARG A 295 3.99 -1.39 -12.11
C ARG A 295 5.29 -0.97 -12.78
N ALA A 296 5.27 -0.07 -13.75
CA ALA A 296 6.51 0.45 -14.33
C ALA A 296 7.39 1.14 -13.27
N VAL A 297 6.80 1.86 -12.32
CA VAL A 297 7.58 2.45 -11.20
C VAL A 297 8.04 1.39 -10.22
N LEU A 298 7.16 0.47 -9.78
CA LEU A 298 7.44 -0.48 -8.71
C LEU A 298 8.27 -1.71 -9.13
N CYS A 299 8.18 -2.13 -10.39
CA CYS A 299 8.96 -3.25 -10.92
C CYS A 299 10.28 -2.78 -11.51
N ASP A 300 10.26 -1.69 -12.30
CA ASP A 300 11.38 -1.33 -13.17
C ASP A 300 12.20 -0.13 -12.64
N GLY A 301 11.64 0.67 -11.72
CA GLY A 301 12.25 1.90 -11.22
C GLY A 301 12.70 1.84 -9.76
N ASP A 302 11.73 1.92 -8.84
CA ASP A 302 11.92 1.98 -7.40
C ASP A 302 10.79 1.19 -6.71
N SER A 303 11.08 -0.08 -6.40
CA SER A 303 10.14 -1.02 -5.78
C SER A 303 9.70 -0.65 -4.36
N LYS A 304 10.33 0.38 -3.78
CA LYS A 304 10.03 0.92 -2.45
C LYS A 304 9.52 2.36 -2.53
N ASN A 305 9.13 2.84 -3.71
CA ASN A 305 8.61 4.20 -3.86
C ASN A 305 7.32 4.41 -3.06
N TYR A 306 7.42 5.20 -1.99
CA TYR A 306 6.33 5.42 -1.04
C TYR A 306 5.09 6.05 -1.69
N HIS A 307 5.27 6.98 -2.63
CA HIS A 307 4.15 7.65 -3.29
C HIS A 307 3.40 6.72 -4.26
N ALA A 308 4.10 5.86 -4.97
CA ALA A 308 3.50 4.84 -5.84
C ALA A 308 2.69 3.84 -5.02
N TRP A 309 3.24 3.34 -3.90
CA TRP A 309 2.50 2.47 -2.98
C TRP A 309 1.24 3.15 -2.42
N LEU A 310 1.36 4.39 -1.93
CA LEU A 310 0.23 5.16 -1.42
C LEU A 310 -0.85 5.39 -2.50
N HIS A 311 -0.43 5.69 -3.73
CA HIS A 311 -1.33 5.89 -4.85
C HIS A 311 -2.01 4.58 -5.27
N LEU A 312 -1.27 3.46 -5.31
CA LEU A 312 -1.82 2.13 -5.58
C LEU A 312 -2.88 1.75 -4.55
N SER A 313 -2.59 1.90 -3.24
CA SER A 313 -3.57 1.62 -2.20
C SER A 313 -4.83 2.49 -2.35
N TRP A 314 -4.67 3.80 -2.58
CA TRP A 314 -5.83 4.68 -2.83
C TRP A 314 -6.62 4.23 -4.08
N TYR A 315 -5.92 3.91 -5.18
CA TYR A 315 -6.52 3.56 -6.46
C TYR A 315 -7.33 2.26 -6.37
N LEU A 316 -6.78 1.21 -5.75
CA LEU A 316 -7.50 -0.05 -5.53
C LEU A 316 -8.74 0.13 -4.65
N HIS A 317 -8.70 1.07 -3.69
CA HIS A 317 -9.88 1.41 -2.90
C HIS A 317 -10.91 2.25 -3.66
N ALA A 318 -10.47 3.17 -4.52
CA ALA A 318 -11.35 3.96 -5.36
C ALA A 318 -12.07 3.09 -6.40
N PHE A 319 -11.40 2.04 -6.90
CA PHE A 319 -11.94 1.06 -7.84
C PHE A 319 -12.01 -0.31 -7.17
N SER A 320 -12.86 -0.46 -6.16
CA SER A 320 -12.90 -1.63 -5.26
C SER A 320 -13.11 -2.98 -5.95
N PHE A 321 -13.64 -2.99 -7.18
CA PHE A 321 -13.75 -4.22 -7.98
C PHE A 321 -12.37 -4.83 -8.33
N LEU A 322 -11.30 -4.04 -8.33
CA LEU A 322 -9.92 -4.50 -8.57
C LEU A 322 -9.35 -5.36 -7.44
N VAL A 323 -9.97 -5.32 -6.27
CA VAL A 323 -9.56 -6.05 -5.06
C VAL A 323 -10.75 -6.76 -4.43
N ALA A 324 -11.76 -7.10 -5.26
CA ALA A 324 -12.88 -7.90 -4.82
C ALA A 324 -12.37 -9.30 -4.41
N PRO A 325 -12.64 -9.75 -3.17
CA PRO A 325 -12.23 -11.07 -2.72
C PRO A 325 -13.03 -12.17 -3.43
N PRO A 326 -12.57 -13.43 -3.40
CA PRO A 326 -13.35 -14.57 -3.87
C PRO A 326 -14.72 -14.63 -3.17
N ALA A 327 -15.69 -15.28 -3.81
CA ALA A 327 -17.01 -15.44 -3.22
C ALA A 327 -16.94 -16.28 -1.93
N TRP A 328 -17.89 -16.08 -1.02
CA TRP A 328 -17.94 -16.83 0.24
C TRP A 328 -17.96 -18.35 0.00
N THR A 329 -18.76 -18.80 -0.96
CA THR A 329 -18.88 -20.22 -1.33
C THR A 329 -17.54 -20.80 -1.79
N GLU A 330 -16.78 -20.06 -2.60
CA GLU A 330 -15.46 -20.48 -3.08
C GLU A 330 -14.44 -20.56 -1.93
N LEU A 331 -14.47 -19.59 -1.00
CA LEU A 331 -13.61 -19.60 0.18
C LEU A 331 -13.94 -20.74 1.14
N ALA A 332 -15.24 -21.04 1.32
CA ALA A 332 -15.69 -22.14 2.17
C ALA A 332 -15.31 -23.50 1.57
N GLU A 333 -15.52 -23.70 0.27
CA GLU A 333 -15.09 -24.90 -0.46
C GLU A 333 -13.57 -25.09 -0.41
N TYR A 334 -12.82 -24.01 -0.65
CA TYR A 334 -11.36 -24.01 -0.54
C TYR A 334 -10.91 -24.41 0.88
N ALA A 335 -11.48 -23.79 1.91
CA ALA A 335 -11.13 -24.08 3.29
C ALA A 335 -11.47 -25.53 3.69
N ALA A 336 -12.59 -26.05 3.20
CA ALA A 336 -12.97 -27.45 3.40
C ALA A 336 -11.96 -28.40 2.75
N GLY A 337 -11.50 -28.11 1.53
CA GLY A 337 -10.47 -28.90 0.83
C GLY A 337 -9.13 -28.91 1.55
N VAL A 338 -8.66 -27.74 2.01
CA VAL A 338 -7.42 -27.64 2.80
C VAL A 338 -7.55 -28.44 4.11
N THR A 339 -8.68 -28.31 4.82
CA THR A 339 -8.90 -29.07 6.06
C THR A 339 -8.92 -30.57 5.81
N ALA A 340 -9.52 -31.04 4.72
CA ALA A 340 -9.57 -32.47 4.39
C ALA A 340 -8.17 -33.05 4.10
N THR A 341 -7.25 -32.22 3.60
CA THR A 341 -5.85 -32.61 3.35
C THR A 341 -5.05 -32.67 4.67
N LEU A 342 -5.39 -31.81 5.63
CA LEU A 342 -4.80 -31.76 6.97
C LEU A 342 -5.50 -32.77 7.90
N ALA A 343 -5.29 -34.07 7.66
CA ALA A 343 -5.77 -35.11 8.58
C ALA A 343 -5.17 -34.88 9.98
N GLU A 344 -6.02 -34.91 11.02
CA GLU A 344 -5.71 -34.70 12.45
C GLU A 344 -5.66 -33.25 12.99
N GLY A 345 -6.13 -32.24 12.25
CA GLY A 345 -6.51 -30.95 12.84
C GLY A 345 -5.37 -30.08 13.40
N GLU A 346 -4.12 -30.56 13.42
CA GLU A 346 -2.93 -29.76 13.67
C GLU A 346 -2.35 -29.22 12.35
N VAL A 347 -2.16 -27.89 12.30
CA VAL A 347 -1.43 -27.25 11.21
C VAL A 347 0.04 -27.61 11.39
N HIS A 348 0.55 -28.53 10.57
CA HIS A 348 1.97 -28.88 10.53
C HIS A 348 2.66 -28.11 9.42
N PHE A 349 3.73 -27.40 9.76
CA PHE A 349 4.59 -26.74 8.79
C PHE A 349 5.57 -27.76 8.20
N THR A 350 5.60 -27.84 6.87
CA THR A 350 6.59 -28.66 6.15
C THR A 350 7.51 -27.73 5.36
N PRO A 351 8.81 -27.65 5.69
CA PRO A 351 9.72 -26.78 4.97
C PRO A 351 9.93 -27.27 3.54
N HIS A 352 9.94 -26.33 2.59
CA HIS A 352 10.20 -26.61 1.17
C HIS A 352 11.48 -25.89 0.70
N PRO A 353 12.67 -26.53 0.77
CA PRO A 353 13.94 -25.88 0.42
C PRO A 353 14.04 -25.38 -1.02
N SER A 354 13.33 -26.01 -1.96
CA SER A 354 13.30 -25.64 -3.38
C SER A 354 12.11 -24.76 -3.76
N TRP A 355 11.39 -24.18 -2.79
CA TRP A 355 10.13 -23.46 -3.01
C TRP A 355 10.25 -22.22 -3.91
N ILE A 356 11.42 -21.57 -3.88
CA ILE A 356 11.73 -20.39 -4.70
C ILE A 356 12.24 -20.75 -6.11
N GLN A 357 12.51 -22.03 -6.36
CA GLN A 357 12.98 -22.54 -7.64
C GLN A 357 11.81 -23.16 -8.43
N PRO A 358 11.81 -23.08 -9.77
CA PRO A 358 10.88 -23.85 -10.59
C PRO A 358 11.08 -25.35 -10.35
N SER A 359 9.99 -26.12 -10.31
CA SER A 359 10.10 -27.58 -10.28
C SER A 359 10.35 -28.13 -11.69
N GLU A 360 10.84 -29.36 -11.81
CA GLU A 360 10.95 -30.03 -13.13
C GLU A 360 9.59 -30.15 -13.85
N SER A 361 8.49 -30.14 -13.08
CA SER A 361 7.11 -30.27 -13.57
C SER A 361 6.41 -28.93 -13.84
N THR A 362 6.91 -27.80 -13.33
CA THR A 362 6.25 -26.49 -13.46
C THR A 362 7.28 -25.39 -13.68
N SER A 363 7.04 -24.55 -14.70
CA SER A 363 7.94 -23.43 -15.05
C SER A 363 7.92 -22.29 -14.03
N THR A 364 6.94 -22.27 -13.12
CA THR A 364 6.74 -21.20 -12.13
C THR A 364 7.08 -21.71 -10.73
N PRO A 365 7.93 -21.00 -9.96
CA PRO A 365 8.19 -21.34 -8.56
C PRO A 365 6.92 -21.44 -7.71
N ALA A 366 6.91 -22.37 -6.75
CA ALA A 366 5.79 -22.52 -5.82
C ALA A 366 5.53 -21.24 -5.00
N ALA A 367 6.57 -20.44 -4.72
CA ALA A 367 6.47 -19.12 -4.10
C ALA A 367 5.62 -18.09 -4.87
N LEU A 368 5.35 -18.32 -6.16
CA LEU A 368 4.52 -17.45 -7.01
C LEU A 368 3.14 -18.06 -7.31
N SER A 369 2.86 -19.24 -6.76
CA SER A 369 1.57 -19.91 -6.93
C SER A 369 0.48 -19.17 -6.13
N PRO A 370 -0.74 -19.02 -6.68
CA PRO A 370 -1.85 -18.41 -5.95
C PRO A 370 -2.13 -19.16 -4.64
N THR A 371 -2.26 -18.43 -3.54
CA THR A 371 -2.57 -18.99 -2.22
C THR A 371 -4.06 -19.14 -1.97
N LEU A 372 -4.92 -18.56 -2.82
CA LEU A 372 -6.37 -18.50 -2.66
C LEU A 372 -7.07 -18.67 -4.02
N PRO A 373 -8.39 -18.94 -4.05
CA PRO A 373 -9.15 -19.05 -5.29
C PRO A 373 -9.06 -17.81 -6.20
N PRO A 374 -9.12 -17.97 -7.53
CA PRO A 374 -8.97 -16.87 -8.48
C PRO A 374 -9.99 -15.73 -8.27
N SER A 375 -9.49 -14.51 -8.24
CA SER A 375 -10.23 -13.25 -8.09
C SER A 375 -9.30 -12.05 -8.37
N PRO A 376 -9.85 -10.84 -8.59
CA PRO A 376 -9.04 -9.62 -8.67
C PRO A 376 -8.15 -9.41 -7.44
N PHE A 377 -8.65 -9.74 -6.25
CA PHE A 377 -7.86 -9.74 -5.02
C PHE A 377 -6.62 -10.64 -5.10
N THR A 378 -6.77 -11.87 -5.62
CA THR A 378 -5.63 -12.79 -5.74
C THR A 378 -4.63 -12.42 -6.82
N GLU A 379 -5.05 -11.71 -7.86
CA GLU A 379 -4.12 -11.14 -8.85
C GLU A 379 -3.19 -10.11 -8.21
N GLU A 380 -3.73 -9.29 -7.31
CA GLU A 380 -2.93 -8.31 -6.55
C GLU A 380 -2.05 -8.98 -5.49
N LEU A 381 -2.53 -10.05 -4.83
CA LEU A 381 -1.65 -10.88 -3.99
C LEU A 381 -0.52 -11.51 -4.81
N GLN A 382 -0.77 -11.95 -6.04
CA GLN A 382 0.27 -12.48 -6.92
C GLN A 382 1.26 -11.40 -7.32
N PHE A 383 0.82 -10.17 -7.55
CA PHE A 383 1.71 -9.02 -7.77
C PHE A 383 2.64 -8.79 -6.56
N THR A 384 2.12 -8.82 -5.33
CA THR A 384 2.98 -8.73 -4.14
C THR A 384 3.95 -9.91 -4.04
N ALA A 385 3.52 -11.12 -4.38
CA ALA A 385 4.37 -12.31 -4.37
C ALA A 385 5.52 -12.20 -5.38
N GLN A 386 5.27 -11.60 -6.56
CA GLN A 386 6.32 -11.32 -7.55
C GLN A 386 7.36 -10.34 -7.01
N LEU A 387 6.94 -9.25 -6.38
CA LEU A 387 7.86 -8.27 -5.80
C LEU A 387 8.64 -8.83 -4.61
N ILE A 388 8.02 -9.66 -3.77
CA ILE A 388 8.70 -10.37 -2.67
C ILE A 388 9.67 -11.41 -3.23
N HIS A 389 9.34 -12.10 -4.32
CA HIS A 389 10.26 -13.05 -4.95
C HIS A 389 11.50 -12.35 -5.53
N GLN A 390 11.33 -11.14 -6.07
CA GLN A 390 12.43 -10.31 -6.59
C GLN A 390 13.31 -9.70 -5.48
N ASP A 391 12.68 -9.20 -4.41
CA ASP A 391 13.35 -8.70 -3.19
C ASP A 391 12.51 -9.09 -1.97
N TRP A 392 12.87 -10.20 -1.32
CA TRP A 392 12.12 -10.69 -0.17
C TRP A 392 12.27 -9.80 1.06
N LEU A 393 13.21 -8.84 1.06
CA LEU A 393 13.36 -7.81 2.07
C LEU A 393 12.58 -6.52 1.72
N ASN A 394 11.75 -6.55 0.66
CA ASN A 394 10.89 -5.44 0.30
C ASN A 394 9.72 -5.30 1.28
N ASN A 395 9.96 -4.59 2.39
CA ASN A 395 8.96 -4.33 3.40
C ASN A 395 7.69 -3.63 2.85
N SER A 396 7.80 -2.81 1.80
CA SER A 396 6.61 -2.19 1.20
C SER A 396 5.68 -3.21 0.56
N ALA A 397 6.23 -4.23 -0.10
CA ALA A 397 5.44 -5.34 -0.66
C ALA A 397 4.78 -6.18 0.45
N TRP A 398 5.50 -6.48 1.53
CA TRP A 398 4.93 -7.15 2.72
C TRP A 398 3.82 -6.33 3.37
N CYS A 399 4.02 -5.02 3.55
CA CYS A 399 3.01 -4.12 4.11
C CYS A 399 1.75 -4.07 3.22
N HIS A 400 1.92 -3.97 1.89
CA HIS A 400 0.78 -3.99 0.97
C HIS A 400 0.05 -5.33 0.98
N ARG A 401 0.78 -6.45 1.03
CA ARG A 401 0.20 -7.79 1.17
C ARG A 401 -0.65 -7.92 2.43
N LEU A 402 -0.12 -7.47 3.58
CA LEU A 402 -0.86 -7.44 4.84
C LEU A 402 -2.08 -6.53 4.77
N PHE A 403 -1.94 -5.36 4.14
CA PHE A 403 -3.03 -4.41 3.95
C PHE A 403 -4.18 -5.01 3.15
N LEU A 404 -3.89 -5.64 2.01
CA LEU A 404 -4.87 -6.37 1.20
C LEU A 404 -5.57 -7.44 2.02
N PHE A 405 -4.80 -8.30 2.68
CA PHE A 405 -5.34 -9.39 3.49
C PHE A 405 -6.26 -8.88 4.60
N ARG A 406 -5.87 -7.79 5.28
CA ARG A 406 -6.64 -7.18 6.37
C ARG A 406 -7.89 -6.45 5.87
N GLU A 407 -7.76 -5.53 4.92
CA GLU A 407 -8.82 -4.59 4.53
C GLU A 407 -9.74 -5.16 3.45
N ASN A 408 -9.20 -5.89 2.48
CA ASN A 408 -9.95 -6.33 1.30
C ASN A 408 -10.51 -7.75 1.44
N LEU A 409 -9.86 -8.62 2.23
CA LEU A 409 -10.35 -9.96 2.52
C LEU A 409 -11.04 -10.02 3.90
N LEU A 410 -10.27 -9.95 4.98
CA LEU A 410 -10.78 -10.24 6.33
C LEU A 410 -11.83 -9.23 6.82
N ARG A 411 -11.63 -7.93 6.59
CA ARG A 411 -12.62 -6.91 6.98
C ARG A 411 -13.92 -7.00 6.17
N CYS A 412 -13.84 -7.37 4.90
CA CYS A 412 -15.01 -7.63 4.06
C CYS A 412 -15.81 -8.82 4.59
N LEU A 413 -15.14 -9.94 4.90
CA LEU A 413 -15.77 -11.13 5.49
C LEU A 413 -16.38 -10.83 6.86
N TRP A 414 -15.69 -10.05 7.69
CA TRP A 414 -16.18 -9.61 8.99
C TRP A 414 -17.45 -8.76 8.88
N ARG A 415 -17.45 -7.74 8.02
CA ARG A 415 -18.63 -6.87 7.80
C ARG A 415 -19.84 -7.65 7.30
N ARG A 416 -19.64 -8.60 6.39
CA ARG A 416 -20.71 -9.50 5.91
C ARG A 416 -21.28 -10.34 7.05
N SER A 417 -20.41 -10.91 7.89
CA SER A 417 -20.83 -11.65 9.07
C SER A 417 -21.64 -10.79 10.04
N CYS A 418 -21.25 -9.54 10.29
CA CYS A 418 -22.00 -8.61 11.14
C CYS A 418 -23.35 -8.17 10.53
N ALA A 419 -23.44 -8.09 9.20
CA ALA A 419 -24.65 -7.63 8.51
C ALA A 419 -25.75 -8.71 8.40
N GLY A 420 -25.44 -9.97 8.73
CA GLY A 420 -26.41 -11.08 8.63
C GLY A 420 -26.87 -11.37 7.21
N THR A 421 -26.10 -11.00 6.19
CA THR A 421 -26.46 -11.07 4.77
C THR A 421 -26.32 -12.46 4.13
N ASP A 422 -26.00 -13.48 4.91
CA ASP A 422 -25.98 -14.86 4.42
C ASP A 422 -27.37 -15.49 4.57
N GLY A 423 -27.83 -16.19 3.51
CA GLY A 423 -29.07 -16.97 3.50
C GLY A 423 -29.10 -18.10 4.56
N PRO A 424 -30.10 -18.99 4.53
CA PRO A 424 -30.54 -19.83 5.66
C PRO A 424 -29.57 -20.94 6.15
N THR A 425 -28.26 -20.79 5.99
CA THR A 425 -27.22 -21.64 6.57
C THR A 425 -26.19 -20.77 7.28
N ALA A 426 -26.53 -20.27 8.46
CA ALA A 426 -25.51 -19.95 9.45
C ALA A 426 -24.94 -21.28 9.99
N PRO A 427 -23.61 -21.41 10.07
CA PRO A 427 -23.06 -21.97 11.29
C PRO A 427 -22.01 -21.02 11.84
N GLY A 428 -22.15 -20.66 13.12
CA GLY A 428 -21.11 -19.93 13.84
C GLY A 428 -19.73 -20.56 13.63
N GLU A 429 -19.64 -21.89 13.62
CA GLU A 429 -18.38 -22.63 13.54
C GLU A 429 -17.70 -22.58 12.15
N ASP A 430 -18.47 -22.51 11.07
CA ASP A 430 -17.92 -22.57 9.71
C ASP A 430 -17.12 -21.29 9.37
N TRP A 431 -17.61 -20.12 9.80
CA TRP A 431 -16.88 -18.87 9.57
C TRP A 431 -15.51 -18.82 10.27
N GLN A 432 -15.44 -19.25 11.52
CA GLN A 432 -14.19 -19.23 12.29
C GLN A 432 -13.19 -20.22 11.71
N ARG A 433 -13.67 -21.39 11.27
CA ARG A 433 -12.87 -22.38 10.56
C ARG A 433 -12.32 -21.83 9.25
N VAL A 434 -13.15 -21.22 8.41
CA VAL A 434 -12.71 -20.60 7.15
C VAL A 434 -11.64 -19.54 7.42
N VAL A 435 -11.90 -18.58 8.32
CA VAL A 435 -10.94 -17.52 8.66
C VAL A 435 -9.63 -18.08 9.21
N ARG A 436 -9.69 -19.12 10.05
CA ARG A 436 -8.51 -19.81 10.56
C ARG A 436 -7.68 -20.42 9.42
N VAL A 437 -8.32 -21.09 8.47
CA VAL A 437 -7.64 -21.69 7.30
C VAL A 437 -7.02 -20.61 6.43
N LEU A 438 -7.73 -19.52 6.13
CA LEU A 438 -7.19 -18.40 5.34
C LEU A 438 -5.94 -17.82 6.00
N CYS A 439 -5.98 -17.58 7.30
CA CYS A 439 -4.82 -17.08 8.05
C CYS A 439 -3.68 -18.12 8.09
N ALA A 440 -3.99 -19.41 8.26
CA ALA A 440 -2.98 -20.47 8.27
C ALA A 440 -2.25 -20.62 6.93
N VAL A 441 -2.97 -20.50 5.81
CA VAL A 441 -2.37 -20.52 4.46
C VAL A 441 -1.44 -19.33 4.25
N GLU A 442 -1.84 -18.13 4.68
CA GLU A 442 -1.01 -16.94 4.60
C GLU A 442 0.22 -17.02 5.52
N LEU A 443 0.07 -17.66 6.69
CA LEU A 443 1.18 -17.96 7.58
C LEU A 443 2.15 -18.96 6.96
N ASP A 444 1.66 -20.04 6.34
CA ASP A 444 2.53 -21.00 5.66
C ASP A 444 3.38 -20.31 4.59
N TYR A 445 2.78 -19.51 3.71
CA TYR A 445 3.50 -18.67 2.74
C TYR A 445 4.63 -17.86 3.38
N THR A 446 4.35 -17.24 4.52
CA THR A 446 5.32 -16.40 5.23
C THR A 446 6.41 -17.21 5.93
N LEU A 447 6.05 -18.36 6.51
CA LEU A 447 6.97 -19.26 7.21
C LEU A 447 7.91 -19.96 6.23
N GLN A 448 7.46 -20.26 5.00
CA GLN A 448 8.35 -20.73 3.93
C GLN A 448 9.44 -19.68 3.62
N TRP A 449 9.08 -18.40 3.52
CA TRP A 449 10.08 -17.32 3.36
C TRP A 449 11.05 -17.24 4.54
N LEU A 450 10.60 -17.44 5.77
CA LEU A 450 11.47 -17.48 6.94
C LEU A 450 12.38 -18.72 6.97
N TYR A 451 11.97 -19.82 6.35
CA TYR A 451 12.84 -21.00 6.19
C TYR A 451 13.93 -20.74 5.15
N ILE A 452 13.58 -20.03 4.07
CA ILE A 452 14.53 -19.61 3.02
C ILE A 452 15.52 -18.58 3.56
N ASP A 453 15.04 -17.54 4.23
CA ASP A 453 15.86 -16.49 4.86
C ASP A 453 15.34 -16.15 6.28
N PRO A 454 15.94 -16.77 7.31
CA PRO A 454 15.57 -16.53 8.71
C PRO A 454 15.81 -15.10 9.20
N SER A 455 16.62 -14.30 8.50
CA SER A 455 16.95 -12.92 8.90
C SER A 455 15.90 -11.89 8.48
N ASN A 456 14.89 -12.31 7.70
CA ASN A 456 13.87 -11.43 7.12
C ASN A 456 12.88 -10.89 8.18
N GLU A 457 13.19 -9.71 8.74
CA GLU A 457 12.36 -9.02 9.73
C GLU A 457 10.95 -8.67 9.22
N ALA A 458 10.79 -8.42 7.91
CA ALA A 458 9.49 -8.13 7.32
C ALA A 458 8.57 -9.37 7.36
N ALA A 459 9.09 -10.54 7.01
CA ALA A 459 8.35 -11.80 7.10
C ALA A 459 7.99 -12.17 8.56
N HIS A 460 8.91 -11.98 9.51
CA HIS A 460 8.61 -12.17 10.95
C HIS A 460 7.47 -11.26 11.41
N THR A 461 7.51 -9.99 11.01
CA THR A 461 6.48 -9.00 11.35
C THR A 461 5.14 -9.34 10.71
N HIS A 462 5.14 -9.78 9.45
CA HIS A 462 3.94 -10.20 8.73
C HIS A 462 3.29 -11.42 9.38
N ALA A 463 4.06 -12.47 9.68
CA ALA A 463 3.56 -13.68 10.33
C ALA A 463 2.89 -13.37 11.68
N ARG A 464 3.56 -12.59 12.53
CA ARG A 464 2.98 -12.13 13.81
C ARG A 464 1.70 -11.33 13.58
N SER A 465 1.68 -10.44 12.58
CA SER A 465 0.53 -9.58 12.30
C SER A 465 -0.69 -10.39 11.84
N VAL A 466 -0.51 -11.37 10.95
CA VAL A 466 -1.59 -12.26 10.50
C VAL A 466 -2.14 -13.09 11.66
N ALA A 467 -1.27 -13.63 12.53
CA ALA A 467 -1.70 -14.36 13.72
C ALA A 467 -2.51 -13.48 14.69
N LEU A 468 -2.11 -12.21 14.88
CA LEU A 468 -2.84 -11.26 15.73
C LEU A 468 -4.14 -10.76 15.10
N LEU A 469 -4.25 -10.73 13.77
CA LEU A 469 -5.51 -10.46 13.07
C LEU A 469 -6.54 -11.56 13.35
N TYR A 470 -6.12 -12.84 13.31
CA TYR A 470 -6.98 -13.95 13.71
C TYR A 470 -7.46 -13.81 15.16
N HIS A 471 -6.54 -13.54 16.09
CA HIS A 471 -6.88 -13.26 17.50
C HIS A 471 -7.93 -12.14 17.62
N THR A 472 -7.72 -11.02 16.91
CA THR A 472 -8.63 -9.87 16.91
C THR A 472 -10.03 -10.24 16.39
N LEU A 473 -10.11 -11.02 15.31
CA LEU A 473 -11.39 -11.43 14.72
C LEU A 473 -12.17 -12.38 15.62
N VAL A 474 -11.52 -13.42 16.15
CA VAL A 474 -12.16 -14.37 17.07
C VAL A 474 -12.71 -13.63 18.28
N THR A 475 -11.89 -12.76 18.88
CA THR A 475 -12.28 -12.04 20.10
C THR A 475 -13.39 -11.03 19.84
N ARG A 476 -13.34 -10.27 18.74
CA ARG A 476 -14.44 -9.38 18.32
C ARG A 476 -15.73 -10.14 18.07
N ARG A 477 -15.66 -11.33 17.47
CA ARG A 477 -16.82 -12.18 17.24
C ARG A 477 -17.49 -12.59 18.54
N HIS A 478 -16.70 -13.07 19.49
CA HIS A 478 -17.24 -13.46 20.80
C HIS A 478 -17.87 -12.28 21.54
N VAL A 479 -17.23 -11.10 21.48
CA VAL A 479 -17.83 -9.88 22.06
C VAL A 479 -19.14 -9.52 21.33
N SER A 480 -19.16 -9.55 20.00
CA SER A 480 -20.36 -9.22 19.21
C SER A 480 -21.53 -10.15 19.53
N ALA A 481 -21.28 -11.48 19.55
CA ALA A 481 -22.30 -12.47 19.89
C ALA A 481 -22.80 -12.34 21.33
N ALA A 482 -21.91 -12.01 22.27
CA ALA A 482 -22.30 -11.71 23.65
C ALA A 482 -23.15 -10.44 23.71
N GLU A 483 -22.79 -9.37 23.00
CA GLU A 483 -23.56 -8.12 22.98
C GLU A 483 -24.97 -8.29 22.36
N GLU A 484 -25.15 -9.22 21.43
CA GLU A 484 -26.47 -9.53 20.84
C GLU A 484 -27.41 -10.24 21.83
N THR A 485 -26.87 -11.02 22.76
CA THR A 485 -27.64 -11.84 23.70
C THR A 485 -27.85 -11.16 25.06
N ARG A 486 -27.12 -10.09 25.34
CA ARG A 486 -27.18 -9.35 26.60
C ARG A 486 -28.37 -8.40 26.68
N ALA A 487 -29.03 -8.38 27.84
CA ALA A 487 -30.08 -7.41 28.15
C ALA A 487 -29.57 -5.95 28.19
N ASP A 488 -28.28 -5.75 28.51
CA ASP A 488 -27.58 -4.45 28.54
C ASP A 488 -26.65 -4.25 27.32
N GLY A 489 -26.91 -4.93 26.20
CA GLY A 489 -26.07 -4.85 24.99
C GLY A 489 -26.04 -3.44 24.39
N SER A 490 -24.85 -2.98 23.98
CA SER A 490 -24.65 -1.65 23.39
C SER A 490 -24.74 -1.68 21.86
N VAL A 491 -25.67 -0.92 21.30
CA VAL A 491 -25.79 -0.71 19.85
C VAL A 491 -24.55 -0.03 19.29
N ASP A 492 -24.01 0.94 20.01
CA ASP A 492 -22.81 1.68 19.58
C ASP A 492 -21.56 0.79 19.59
N LEU A 493 -21.44 -0.13 20.57
CA LEU A 493 -20.36 -1.11 20.58
C LEU A 493 -20.48 -2.08 19.42
N ARG A 494 -21.69 -2.57 19.10
CA ARG A 494 -21.89 -3.44 17.93
C ARG A 494 -21.57 -2.73 16.62
N ARG A 495 -21.97 -1.47 16.47
CA ARG A 495 -21.61 -0.65 15.31
C ARG A 495 -20.09 -0.48 15.21
N TYR A 496 -19.44 -0.14 16.32
CA TYR A 496 -17.98 -0.03 16.36
C TYR A 496 -17.28 -1.34 16.02
N LEU A 497 -17.72 -2.48 16.57
CA LEU A 497 -17.12 -3.78 16.25
C LEU A 497 -17.22 -4.11 14.76
N ALA A 498 -18.35 -3.79 14.13
CA ALA A 498 -18.57 -4.02 12.68
C ALA A 498 -17.74 -3.05 11.80
N GLU A 499 -17.58 -1.80 12.23
CA GLU A 499 -17.02 -0.75 11.40
C GLU A 499 -15.54 -0.45 11.68
N ALA A 500 -15.03 -0.70 12.88
CA ALA A 500 -13.69 -0.29 13.31
C ALA A 500 -12.58 -1.04 12.54
N PRO A 501 -11.43 -0.38 12.29
CA PRO A 501 -10.25 -1.03 11.70
C PRO A 501 -9.86 -2.31 12.44
N LEU A 502 -9.47 -3.35 11.72
CA LEU A 502 -8.98 -4.61 12.31
C LEU A 502 -7.56 -4.43 12.85
N LEU A 503 -7.41 -3.71 13.97
CA LEU A 503 -6.13 -3.50 14.65
C LEU A 503 -6.00 -4.41 15.87
N PRO A 504 -4.78 -4.90 16.18
CA PRO A 504 -4.50 -5.50 17.47
C PRO A 504 -4.88 -4.53 18.61
N PRO A 505 -5.36 -5.02 19.78
CA PRO A 505 -5.88 -4.16 20.86
C PRO A 505 -4.97 -3.01 21.31
N VAL A 506 -3.65 -3.20 21.27
CA VAL A 506 -2.65 -2.20 21.67
C VAL A 506 -2.42 -1.16 20.56
N ALA A 507 -2.41 -1.60 19.31
CA ALA A 507 -2.35 -0.69 18.17
C ALA A 507 -3.64 0.13 18.04
N ALA A 508 -4.79 -0.41 18.43
CA ALA A 508 -6.04 0.33 18.54
C ALA A 508 -5.95 1.45 19.59
N ALA A 509 -5.44 1.14 20.79
CA ALA A 509 -5.22 2.12 21.85
C ALA A 509 -4.22 3.24 21.46
N ASN A 510 -3.17 2.91 20.70
CA ASN A 510 -2.20 3.90 20.21
C ASN A 510 -2.72 4.70 18.99
N ALA A 511 -3.49 4.08 18.11
CA ALA A 511 -4.09 4.76 16.95
C ALA A 511 -5.11 5.82 17.40
N GLU A 512 -5.88 5.55 18.45
CA GLU A 512 -6.82 6.49 19.07
C GLU A 512 -6.11 7.68 19.75
N MET A 513 -4.85 7.53 20.15
CA MET A 513 -4.03 8.63 20.66
C MET A 513 -3.47 9.51 19.55
N CYS A 514 -2.99 8.93 18.44
CA CYS A 514 -2.39 9.68 17.33
C CYS A 514 -3.42 10.41 16.45
N THR A 515 -4.66 9.92 16.35
CA THR A 515 -5.74 10.61 15.61
C THR A 515 -6.15 11.95 16.24
N ASN A 516 -5.78 12.21 17.50
CA ASN A 516 -6.03 13.50 18.17
C ASN A 516 -5.06 14.62 17.73
N ALA A 517 -4.01 14.31 16.97
CA ALA A 517 -2.99 15.29 16.56
C ALA A 517 -3.28 15.96 15.21
N ASP A 518 -3.88 15.25 14.24
CA ASP A 518 -3.84 15.69 12.83
C ASP A 518 -5.18 16.10 12.22
N ASP A 519 -6.33 15.57 12.68
CA ASP A 519 -7.64 15.91 12.10
C ASP A 519 -8.54 16.51 13.17
N GLY A 520 -8.64 17.85 13.19
CA GLY A 520 -9.58 18.61 14.03
C GLY A 520 -11.07 18.31 13.81
N THR A 521 -11.40 17.19 13.18
CA THR A 521 -12.74 16.62 13.03
C THR A 521 -12.68 15.08 13.01
N VAL A 522 -12.66 14.47 14.19
CA VAL A 522 -13.28 13.17 14.41
C VAL A 522 -14.18 13.30 15.64
N SER A 523 -15.46 12.99 15.45
CA SER A 523 -16.44 12.93 16.54
C SER A 523 -15.89 12.00 17.63
N PRO A 524 -15.85 12.43 18.91
CA PRO A 524 -15.29 11.62 19.98
C PRO A 524 -16.20 10.41 20.19
N ALA A 525 -15.86 9.27 19.59
CA ALA A 525 -16.29 7.97 20.12
C ALA A 525 -15.39 7.59 21.31
N THR A 526 -15.26 8.55 22.21
CA THR A 526 -15.09 8.55 23.67
C THR A 526 -14.42 7.35 24.35
N PRO A 527 -13.49 7.57 25.30
CA PRO A 527 -12.95 6.57 26.25
C PRO A 527 -13.95 5.59 26.90
N VAL A 528 -15.25 5.90 26.84
CA VAL A 528 -16.36 5.05 27.25
C VAL A 528 -16.47 3.78 26.40
N LEU A 529 -16.32 3.89 25.07
CA LEU A 529 -16.46 2.74 24.17
C LEU A 529 -15.29 1.77 24.32
N ASP A 530 -14.08 2.29 24.50
CA ASP A 530 -12.89 1.48 24.77
C ASP A 530 -12.93 0.82 26.14
N ARG A 531 -13.40 1.56 27.17
CA ARG A 531 -13.64 0.98 28.50
C ARG A 531 -14.69 -0.12 28.43
N LEU A 532 -15.76 0.08 27.66
CA LEU A 532 -16.81 -0.91 27.48
C LEU A 532 -16.28 -2.14 26.74
N LEU A 533 -15.57 -1.96 25.62
CA LEU A 533 -14.92 -3.03 24.87
C LEU A 533 -13.97 -3.85 25.75
N ARG A 534 -13.07 -3.19 26.49
CA ARG A 534 -12.15 -3.87 27.43
C ARG A 534 -12.91 -4.62 28.52
N THR A 535 -14.00 -4.05 29.02
CA THR A 535 -14.85 -4.72 30.02
C THR A 535 -15.49 -5.98 29.43
N ARG A 536 -15.94 -5.94 28.17
CA ARG A 536 -16.51 -7.11 27.48
C ARG A 536 -15.46 -8.16 27.13
N GLN A 537 -14.26 -7.73 26.75
CA GLN A 537 -13.16 -8.65 26.46
C GLN A 537 -12.71 -9.45 27.69
N ARG A 538 -12.78 -8.87 28.90
CA ARG A 538 -12.53 -9.60 30.18
C ARG A 538 -13.55 -10.71 30.46
N CYS A 539 -14.71 -10.68 29.82
CA CYS A 539 -15.72 -11.72 29.94
C CYS A 539 -15.53 -12.87 28.95
N ILE A 540 -14.54 -12.79 28.06
CA ILE A 540 -14.24 -13.86 27.11
C ILE A 540 -13.74 -15.10 27.88
N PRO A 541 -14.33 -16.29 27.66
CA PRO A 541 -13.86 -17.52 28.30
C PRO A 541 -12.39 -17.82 27.97
N TRP A 542 -11.67 -18.40 28.94
CA TRP A 542 -10.24 -18.68 28.77
C TRP A 542 -9.92 -19.59 27.57
N HIS A 543 -10.74 -20.63 27.32
CA HIS A 543 -10.56 -21.52 26.17
C HIS A 543 -10.63 -20.77 24.83
N VAL A 544 -11.52 -19.78 24.70
CA VAL A 544 -11.60 -18.90 23.52
C VAL A 544 -10.35 -18.05 23.39
N CYS A 545 -9.85 -17.50 24.51
CA CYS A 545 -8.60 -16.74 24.51
C CYS A 545 -7.43 -17.63 24.03
N GLN A 546 -7.33 -18.86 24.54
CA GLN A 546 -6.30 -19.82 24.10
C GLN A 546 -6.42 -20.15 22.61
N GLU A 547 -7.64 -20.46 22.14
CA GLU A 547 -7.90 -20.77 20.74
C GLU A 547 -7.53 -19.60 19.83
N SER A 548 -7.88 -18.37 20.22
CA SER A 548 -7.59 -17.16 19.44
C SER A 548 -6.09 -16.92 19.24
N PHE A 549 -5.24 -17.42 20.15
CA PHE A 549 -3.78 -17.37 20.03
C PHE A 549 -3.16 -18.61 19.37
N SER A 550 -3.96 -19.58 18.93
CA SER A 550 -3.43 -20.84 18.40
C SER A 550 -2.50 -20.65 17.19
N LEU A 551 -2.79 -19.68 16.32
CA LEU A 551 -1.94 -19.36 15.18
C LEU A 551 -0.64 -18.66 15.58
N LEU A 552 -0.66 -17.82 16.62
CA LEU A 552 0.56 -17.21 17.15
C LEU A 552 1.45 -18.27 17.79
N LEU A 553 0.84 -19.22 18.51
CA LEU A 553 1.54 -20.38 19.07
C LEU A 553 2.11 -21.27 17.97
N HIS A 554 1.38 -21.49 16.87
CA HIS A 554 1.88 -22.20 15.71
C HIS A 554 3.14 -21.52 15.13
N VAL A 555 3.12 -20.18 14.94
CA VAL A 555 4.31 -19.42 14.52
C VAL A 555 5.48 -19.66 15.47
N GLN A 556 5.28 -19.56 16.78
CA GLN A 556 6.34 -19.80 17.77
C GLN A 556 6.89 -21.23 17.71
N ARG A 557 6.03 -22.23 17.53
CA ARG A 557 6.45 -23.63 17.36
C ARG A 557 7.32 -23.78 16.11
N VAL A 558 6.90 -23.24 14.97
CA VAL A 558 7.66 -23.34 13.71
C VAL A 558 8.99 -22.60 13.80
N LEU A 559 9.01 -21.40 14.39
CA LEU A 559 10.25 -20.66 14.65
C LEU A 559 11.24 -21.48 15.47
N HIS A 560 10.73 -22.21 16.47
CA HIS A 560 11.56 -23.03 17.34
C HIS A 560 12.00 -24.36 16.70
N THR A 561 11.12 -25.08 16.02
CA THR A 561 11.35 -26.47 15.58
C THR A 561 11.88 -26.58 14.14
N ALA A 562 11.65 -25.58 13.30
CA ALA A 562 12.10 -25.58 11.90
C ALA A 562 13.08 -24.45 11.60
N ILE A 563 12.79 -23.22 12.02
CA ILE A 563 13.60 -22.05 11.63
C ILE A 563 14.88 -21.92 12.47
N ALA A 564 14.82 -22.12 13.80
CA ALA A 564 16.02 -22.06 14.63
C ALA A 564 17.08 -23.15 14.30
N PRO A 565 16.69 -24.42 14.02
CA PRO A 565 17.63 -25.40 13.48
C PRO A 565 18.22 -24.99 12.13
N ARG A 566 17.40 -24.38 11.26
CA ARG A 566 17.85 -23.85 9.97
C ARG A 566 18.88 -22.74 10.14
N VAL A 567 18.70 -21.85 11.12
CA VAL A 567 19.71 -20.84 11.50
C VAL A 567 21.02 -21.52 11.88
N SER A 568 20.99 -22.51 12.77
CA SER A 568 22.20 -23.24 13.18
C SER A 568 22.92 -23.91 11.99
N GLU A 569 22.14 -24.49 11.07
CA GLU A 569 22.66 -25.07 9.84
C GLU A 569 23.40 -24.03 8.97
N LEU A 570 22.80 -22.83 8.80
CA LEU A 570 23.38 -21.73 8.04
C LEU A 570 24.65 -21.18 8.70
N GLU A 571 24.67 -21.03 10.02
CA GLU A 571 25.85 -20.61 10.78
C GLU A 571 27.01 -21.59 10.60
N GLU A 572 26.73 -22.89 10.73
CA GLU A 572 27.74 -23.92 10.52
C GLU A 572 28.26 -23.94 9.09
N GLN A 573 27.37 -23.78 8.10
CA GLN A 573 27.73 -23.68 6.69
C GLN A 573 28.66 -22.49 6.45
N ALA A 574 28.31 -21.32 6.98
CA ALA A 574 29.12 -20.11 6.90
C ALA A 574 30.49 -20.31 7.56
N ALA A 575 30.53 -20.84 8.79
CA ALA A 575 31.76 -21.12 9.51
C ALA A 575 32.66 -22.13 8.77
N ARG A 576 32.09 -23.16 8.14
CA ARG A 576 32.83 -24.11 7.30
C ARG A 576 33.45 -23.42 6.08
N ILE A 577 32.71 -22.56 5.40
CA ILE A 577 33.20 -21.80 4.24
C ILE A 577 34.33 -20.86 4.64
N ILE A 578 34.16 -20.10 5.72
CA ILE A 578 35.18 -19.16 6.23
C ILE A 578 36.46 -19.91 6.61
N ARG A 579 36.36 -21.01 7.38
CA ARG A 579 37.54 -21.83 7.75
C ARG A 579 38.28 -22.36 6.53
N ALA A 580 37.55 -22.84 5.52
CA ALA A 580 38.15 -23.36 4.29
C ALA A 580 38.91 -22.28 3.49
N VAL A 581 38.44 -21.04 3.52
CA VAL A 581 39.12 -19.90 2.87
C VAL A 581 40.34 -19.44 3.68
N THR A 582 40.21 -19.30 5.00
CA THR A 582 41.31 -18.87 5.89
C THR A 582 42.47 -19.86 5.89
N ALA A 583 42.19 -21.17 5.97
CA ALA A 583 43.23 -22.21 5.96
C ALA A 583 44.07 -22.23 4.67
N ARG A 584 43.50 -21.80 3.54
CA ARG A 584 44.21 -21.71 2.24
C ARG A 584 45.04 -20.44 2.13
N ASN A 585 44.57 -19.31 2.67
CA ASN A 585 45.35 -18.07 2.71
C ASN A 585 46.61 -18.20 3.58
N THR A 586 46.57 -19.01 4.64
CA THR A 586 47.75 -19.32 5.47
C THR A 586 48.75 -20.26 4.81
N ALA A 587 48.38 -20.99 3.75
CA ALA A 587 49.24 -21.95 3.05
C ALA A 587 50.03 -21.32 1.89
N GLY A 588 50.05 -19.98 1.75
CA GLY A 588 50.81 -19.26 0.73
C GLY A 588 50.39 -19.53 -0.73
N THR A 589 49.27 -20.21 -0.93
CA THR A 589 48.72 -20.52 -2.26
C THR A 589 47.71 -19.44 -2.65
N ALA A 590 47.90 -18.81 -3.81
CA ALA A 590 46.97 -17.81 -4.34
C ALA A 590 45.54 -18.39 -4.36
N ALA A 591 44.56 -17.63 -3.87
CA ALA A 591 43.17 -18.06 -3.83
C ALA A 591 42.70 -18.48 -5.22
N THR A 592 42.36 -19.76 -5.41
CA THR A 592 41.77 -20.24 -6.67
C THR A 592 40.39 -19.60 -6.86
N PRO A 593 39.93 -19.38 -8.11
CA PRO A 593 38.64 -18.77 -8.43
C PRO A 593 37.49 -19.36 -7.59
N HIS A 594 37.47 -20.67 -7.44
CA HIS A 594 36.49 -21.44 -6.67
C HIS A 594 36.32 -21.06 -5.18
N GLY A 595 37.38 -20.60 -4.51
CA GLY A 595 37.29 -20.17 -3.10
C GLY A 595 36.68 -18.77 -2.97
N ARG A 596 37.03 -17.89 -3.92
CA ARG A 596 36.45 -16.56 -4.04
C ARG A 596 34.98 -16.66 -4.48
N ASP A 597 34.64 -17.54 -5.42
CA ASP A 597 33.27 -17.78 -5.88
C ASP A 597 32.35 -18.30 -4.77
N LYS A 598 32.84 -19.13 -3.85
CA LYS A 598 32.06 -19.61 -2.69
C LYS A 598 31.87 -18.54 -1.62
N LEU A 599 32.89 -17.72 -1.37
CA LEU A 599 32.80 -16.59 -0.43
C LEU A 599 31.90 -15.49 -1.01
N GLN A 600 32.04 -15.22 -2.31
CA GLN A 600 31.20 -14.32 -3.07
C GLN A 600 29.76 -14.83 -3.11
N SER A 601 29.53 -16.12 -3.40
CA SER A 601 28.19 -16.71 -3.33
C SER A 601 27.59 -16.65 -1.91
N LEU A 602 28.40 -16.73 -0.85
CA LEU A 602 27.93 -16.53 0.52
C LEU A 602 27.54 -15.06 0.77
N TYR A 603 28.34 -14.10 0.30
CA TYR A 603 28.06 -12.66 0.43
C TYR A 603 26.98 -12.13 -0.53
N GLU A 604 26.80 -12.76 -1.68
CA GLU A 604 25.76 -12.47 -2.69
C GLU A 604 24.42 -13.10 -2.29
N ARG A 605 24.43 -14.27 -1.62
CA ARG A 605 23.22 -14.89 -1.06
C ARG A 605 22.86 -14.34 0.30
N GLY A 606 23.79 -13.73 1.02
CA GLY A 606 23.56 -13.10 2.30
C GLY A 606 24.52 -11.95 2.50
N SER A 607 23.98 -10.74 2.61
CA SER A 607 24.77 -9.60 3.06
C SER A 607 25.44 -9.93 4.40
N GLN A 608 26.57 -9.30 4.72
CA GLN A 608 27.19 -9.38 6.06
C GLN A 608 26.14 -9.16 7.18
N TYR A 609 25.10 -8.35 6.92
CA TYR A 609 23.96 -8.13 7.82
C TYR A 609 23.10 -9.38 8.09
N MET A 610 23.02 -10.36 7.18
CA MET A 610 22.24 -11.60 7.39
C MET A 610 22.85 -12.46 8.50
N LEU A 611 24.17 -12.68 8.46
CA LEU A 611 24.88 -13.46 9.50
C LEU A 611 24.87 -12.73 10.84
N ASP A 612 24.96 -11.41 10.82
CA ASP A 612 24.90 -10.57 12.01
C ASP A 612 23.47 -10.47 12.59
N ASN A 613 22.43 -10.88 11.84
CA ASN A 613 21.01 -10.77 12.21
C ASN A 613 20.29 -12.12 12.37
N LEU A 614 21.01 -13.23 12.55
CA LEU A 614 20.39 -14.54 12.77
C LEU A 614 19.65 -14.67 14.12
N HIS A 615 19.97 -13.78 15.07
CA HIS A 615 19.23 -13.61 16.31
C HIS A 615 17.80 -13.08 16.11
N GLN A 616 17.41 -12.70 14.88
CA GLN A 616 16.05 -12.26 14.55
C GLN A 616 15.00 -13.33 14.89
N VAL A 617 15.33 -14.62 14.84
CA VAL A 617 14.42 -15.70 15.26
C VAL A 617 14.13 -15.62 16.76
N ASP A 618 15.15 -15.35 17.57
CA ASP A 618 14.99 -15.17 19.01
C ASP A 618 14.23 -13.88 19.33
N ALA A 619 14.49 -12.81 18.58
CA ALA A 619 13.72 -11.57 18.64
C ALA A 619 12.24 -11.80 18.30
N ALA A 620 11.94 -12.60 17.26
CA ALA A 620 10.58 -12.93 16.87
C ALA A 620 9.86 -13.78 17.93
N LEU A 621 10.53 -14.77 18.54
CA LEU A 621 10.00 -15.56 19.66
C LEU A 621 9.68 -14.68 20.88
N TYR A 622 10.55 -13.72 21.19
CA TYR A 622 10.29 -12.70 22.21
C TYR A 622 9.06 -11.87 21.86
N LEU A 623 9.04 -11.27 20.67
CA LEU A 623 7.98 -10.37 20.22
C LEU A 623 6.60 -11.04 20.15
N ALA A 624 6.54 -12.33 19.80
CA ALA A 624 5.31 -13.12 19.83
C ALA A 624 4.83 -13.34 21.28
N SER A 625 5.76 -13.64 22.20
CA SER A 625 5.44 -13.81 23.62
C SER A 625 4.99 -12.50 24.26
N HIS A 626 5.68 -11.40 23.96
CA HIS A 626 5.33 -10.07 24.42
C HIS A 626 3.91 -9.70 23.98
N ALA A 627 3.57 -9.89 22.69
CA ALA A 627 2.23 -9.55 22.19
C ALA A 627 1.12 -10.31 22.94
N LYS A 628 1.34 -11.58 23.29
CA LYS A 628 0.39 -12.35 24.10
C LYS A 628 0.37 -11.90 25.57
N LEU A 629 1.54 -11.64 26.18
CA LEU A 629 1.63 -11.12 27.56
C LEU A 629 0.90 -9.78 27.71
N GLU A 630 1.14 -8.87 26.79
CA GLU A 630 0.50 -7.55 26.74
C GLU A 630 -1.02 -7.69 26.61
N ALA A 631 -1.50 -8.51 25.65
CA ALA A 631 -2.93 -8.77 25.49
C ALA A 631 -3.55 -9.40 26.75
N MET A 632 -2.92 -10.43 27.32
CA MET A 632 -3.38 -11.06 28.55
C MET A 632 -3.46 -10.07 29.70
N TRP A 633 -2.40 -9.28 29.92
CA TRP A 633 -2.29 -8.37 31.05
C TRP A 633 -3.28 -7.20 30.99
N LEU A 634 -3.41 -6.57 29.80
CA LEU A 634 -4.22 -5.38 29.62
C LEU A 634 -5.71 -5.71 29.43
N THR A 635 -6.00 -6.84 28.78
CA THR A 635 -7.32 -7.10 28.21
C THR A 635 -8.05 -8.27 28.87
N TYR A 636 -7.37 -9.38 29.20
CA TYR A 636 -8.06 -10.60 29.65
C TYR A 636 -8.01 -10.82 31.16
N MET A 637 -6.85 -10.58 31.80
CA MET A 637 -6.65 -10.93 33.19
C MET A 637 -7.39 -9.99 34.14
N THR A 638 -8.08 -10.58 35.12
CA THR A 638 -8.72 -9.84 36.20
C THR A 638 -7.69 -9.27 37.19
N ALA A 639 -8.11 -8.36 38.06
CA ALA A 639 -7.26 -7.86 39.13
C ALA A 639 -6.81 -8.98 40.10
N SER A 640 -7.66 -9.98 40.35
CA SER A 640 -7.31 -11.12 41.19
C SER A 640 -6.26 -12.02 40.54
N GLN A 641 -6.41 -12.33 39.25
CA GLN A 641 -5.42 -13.13 38.50
C GLN A 641 -4.06 -12.41 38.45
N ARG A 642 -4.04 -11.09 38.19
CA ARG A 642 -2.79 -10.31 38.21
C ARG A 642 -2.13 -10.31 39.60
N SER A 643 -2.94 -10.20 40.66
CA SER A 643 -2.46 -10.31 42.04
C SER A 643 -1.84 -11.68 42.32
N GLU A 644 -2.45 -12.76 41.81
CA GLU A 644 -1.93 -14.11 41.94
C GLU A 644 -0.60 -14.31 41.18
N VAL A 645 -0.45 -13.75 39.98
CA VAL A 645 0.83 -13.73 39.25
C VAL A 645 1.92 -13.05 40.12
N HIS A 646 1.61 -11.92 40.78
CA HIS A 646 2.54 -11.26 41.69
C HIS A 646 2.89 -12.10 42.91
N GLN A 647 1.95 -12.85 43.48
CA GLN A 647 2.19 -13.72 44.62
C GLN A 647 3.05 -14.93 44.24
N ARG A 648 2.73 -15.59 43.10
CA ARG A 648 3.46 -16.77 42.62
C ARG A 648 4.87 -16.42 42.13
N ARG A 649 5.04 -15.26 41.49
CA ARG A 649 6.34 -14.80 40.98
C ARG A 649 6.50 -13.27 41.10
N PRO A 650 6.98 -12.77 42.25
CA PRO A 650 7.28 -11.36 42.46
C PRO A 650 8.48 -10.91 41.61
N SER A 651 8.56 -9.65 41.15
CA SER A 651 9.69 -9.18 40.33
C SER A 651 11.08 -9.41 40.97
N ARG A 652 11.15 -9.40 42.31
CA ARG A 652 12.40 -9.69 43.06
C ARG A 652 12.89 -11.14 42.88
N SER A 653 12.02 -12.10 42.54
CA SER A 653 12.41 -13.50 42.36
C SER A 653 13.37 -13.69 41.18
N TYR A 654 13.37 -12.76 40.22
CA TYR A 654 14.29 -12.76 39.09
C TYR A 654 15.68 -12.20 39.40
N GLY A 655 15.88 -11.62 40.60
CA GLY A 655 17.17 -11.09 41.02
C GLY A 655 18.27 -12.15 41.11
N ALA A 656 17.90 -13.42 41.32
CA ALA A 656 18.79 -14.57 41.30
C ALA A 656 18.99 -15.19 39.90
N GLY A 657 18.42 -14.58 38.85
CA GLY A 657 18.39 -15.16 37.51
C GLY A 657 17.09 -15.93 37.20
N LEU A 658 16.98 -16.47 35.98
CA LEU A 658 15.87 -17.34 35.57
C LEU A 658 16.17 -18.77 36.04
N ARG A 659 15.22 -19.40 36.75
CA ARG A 659 15.35 -20.80 37.18
C ARG A 659 15.02 -21.74 36.03
N ALA A 660 15.75 -22.85 35.92
CA ALA A 660 15.52 -23.87 34.88
C ALA A 660 14.07 -24.40 34.90
N GLU A 661 13.53 -24.65 36.09
CA GLU A 661 12.14 -25.08 36.32
C GLU A 661 11.08 -24.13 35.69
N TRP A 662 11.40 -22.85 35.50
CA TRP A 662 10.49 -21.88 34.87
C TRP A 662 10.52 -21.95 33.35
N LEU A 663 11.60 -22.47 32.77
CA LEU A 663 11.81 -22.61 31.33
C LEU A 663 11.42 -24.00 30.82
N GLU A 664 11.29 -25.00 31.70
CA GLU A 664 10.80 -26.34 31.37
C GLU A 664 9.40 -26.31 30.73
N ARG A 665 8.54 -25.38 31.16
CA ARG A 665 7.21 -25.11 30.57
C ARG A 665 7.29 -24.07 29.45
N CYS A 666 8.21 -24.23 28.51
CA CYS A 666 8.29 -23.35 27.36
C CYS A 666 6.98 -23.43 26.55
N PRO A 667 6.27 -22.31 26.30
CA PRO A 667 4.90 -22.41 25.79
C PRO A 667 4.76 -23.04 24.41
N TRP A 668 5.81 -22.97 23.60
CA TRP A 668 5.88 -23.54 22.26
C TRP A 668 6.66 -24.85 22.19
N SER A 669 6.91 -25.52 23.33
CA SER A 669 7.32 -26.92 23.34
C SER A 669 6.10 -27.85 23.33
N ALA A 670 6.26 -29.07 22.80
CA ALA A 670 5.16 -30.01 22.52
C ALA A 670 4.45 -30.61 23.76
N GLN A 671 4.73 -30.12 24.97
CA GLN A 671 4.21 -30.69 26.21
C GLN A 671 3.43 -29.64 27.00
N ALA A 672 2.18 -29.37 26.59
CA ALA A 672 1.23 -28.70 27.47
C ALA A 672 0.49 -29.77 28.28
N THR A 673 0.70 -29.78 29.60
CA THR A 673 -0.17 -30.52 30.52
C THR A 673 -1.40 -29.66 30.78
N GLU A 674 -2.58 -30.16 30.41
CA GLU A 674 -3.84 -29.49 30.71
C GLU A 674 -4.06 -29.43 32.22
N SER A 675 -4.47 -28.27 32.72
CA SER A 675 -4.86 -28.06 34.10
C SER A 675 -6.38 -27.92 34.15
N ASP A 676 -7.03 -28.70 35.01
CA ASP A 676 -8.51 -28.73 35.13
C ASP A 676 -9.12 -27.42 35.69
N ASP A 677 -8.32 -26.49 36.21
CA ASP A 677 -8.77 -25.19 36.71
C ASP A 677 -8.42 -24.07 35.73
N ALA A 678 -9.44 -23.51 35.05
CA ALA A 678 -9.29 -22.46 34.06
C ALA A 678 -8.69 -21.15 34.61
N ALA A 679 -8.92 -20.80 35.88
CA ALA A 679 -8.37 -19.58 36.48
C ALA A 679 -6.87 -19.75 36.77
N ALA A 680 -6.49 -20.92 37.32
CA ALA A 680 -5.09 -21.29 37.50
C ALA A 680 -4.37 -21.46 36.16
N ALA A 681 -5.04 -21.98 35.12
CA ALA A 681 -4.48 -22.17 33.79
C ALA A 681 -4.03 -20.85 33.13
N ALA A 682 -4.83 -19.78 33.23
CA ALA A 682 -4.46 -18.47 32.69
C ALA A 682 -3.22 -17.87 33.37
N VAL A 683 -3.14 -17.99 34.70
CA VAL A 683 -1.98 -17.53 35.48
C VAL A 683 -0.72 -18.34 35.14
N ILE A 684 -0.86 -19.66 34.98
CA ILE A 684 0.25 -20.55 34.61
C ILE A 684 0.75 -20.24 33.20
N ASP A 685 -0.14 -20.07 32.23
CA ASP A 685 0.20 -19.74 30.83
C ASP A 685 0.90 -18.37 30.74
N PHE A 686 0.42 -17.37 31.49
CA PHE A 686 1.07 -16.07 31.60
C PHE A 686 2.50 -16.20 32.13
N LEU A 687 2.69 -16.90 33.25
CA LEU A 687 4.00 -17.10 33.86
C LEU A 687 4.94 -17.90 32.95
N ALA A 688 4.43 -18.82 32.14
CA ALA A 688 5.23 -19.54 31.15
C ALA A 688 5.74 -18.60 30.04
N HIS A 689 4.86 -17.77 29.47
CA HIS A 689 5.24 -16.78 28.45
C HIS A 689 6.18 -15.71 29.00
N GLU A 690 5.97 -15.27 30.25
CA GLU A 690 6.80 -14.27 30.92
C GLU A 690 8.24 -14.79 31.12
N ALA A 691 8.38 -16.03 31.57
CA ALA A 691 9.70 -16.65 31.72
C ALA A 691 10.41 -16.81 30.38
N ALA A 692 9.68 -17.26 29.34
CA ALA A 692 10.22 -17.46 28.02
C ALA A 692 10.63 -16.13 27.34
N ALA A 693 9.78 -15.11 27.41
CA ALA A 693 10.07 -13.75 26.92
C ALA A 693 11.30 -13.16 27.62
N LEU A 694 11.34 -13.19 28.96
CA LEU A 694 12.47 -12.66 29.71
C LEU A 694 13.76 -13.45 29.40
N GLY A 695 13.66 -14.76 29.19
CA GLY A 695 14.77 -15.60 28.76
C GLY A 695 15.34 -15.14 27.42
N LYS A 696 14.48 -14.92 26.43
CA LYS A 696 14.89 -14.43 25.11
C LYS A 696 15.45 -13.02 25.15
N ALA A 697 14.80 -12.08 25.84
CA ALA A 697 15.31 -10.71 25.97
C ALA A 697 16.70 -10.69 26.64
N LYS A 698 16.92 -11.47 27.71
CA LYS A 698 18.24 -11.60 28.34
C LYS A 698 19.28 -12.23 27.42
N GLN A 699 18.93 -13.29 26.69
CA GLN A 699 19.81 -13.89 25.69
C GLN A 699 20.23 -12.86 24.64
N LEU A 700 19.29 -12.05 24.15
CA LEU A 700 19.51 -11.01 23.14
C LEU A 700 20.38 -9.85 23.64
N THR A 701 20.42 -9.56 24.95
CA THR A 701 21.41 -8.60 25.49
C THR A 701 22.86 -9.04 25.30
N ILE A 702 23.10 -10.32 25.04
CA ILE A 702 24.43 -10.87 24.78
C ILE A 702 24.60 -11.11 23.27
N ALA A 703 23.60 -11.69 22.62
CA ALA A 703 23.66 -12.09 21.22
C ALA A 703 23.50 -10.92 20.22
N ASP A 704 22.79 -9.85 20.59
CA ASP A 704 22.61 -8.65 19.79
C ASP A 704 23.17 -7.40 20.51
N PRO A 705 24.50 -7.18 20.41
CA PRO A 705 25.14 -6.03 21.03
C PRO A 705 24.71 -4.70 20.38
N ILE A 706 24.22 -4.72 19.13
CA ILE A 706 23.80 -3.52 18.39
C ILE A 706 22.56 -2.93 19.06
N ARG A 707 21.56 -3.78 19.37
CA ARG A 707 20.32 -3.34 20.04
C ARG A 707 20.35 -3.58 21.56
N LEU A 708 21.53 -3.62 22.19
CA LEU A 708 21.70 -3.86 23.65
C LEU A 708 20.78 -3.00 24.53
N LYS A 709 20.70 -1.69 24.26
CA LYS A 709 19.86 -0.75 25.03
C LYS A 709 18.37 -1.11 24.91
N TYR A 710 17.95 -1.47 23.71
CA TYR A 710 16.58 -1.93 23.43
C TYR A 710 16.29 -3.23 24.19
N TRP A 711 17.14 -4.26 24.08
CA TRP A 711 16.91 -5.53 24.79
C TRP A 711 16.94 -5.41 26.32
N LYS A 712 17.75 -4.50 26.88
CA LYS A 712 17.70 -4.17 28.31
C LYS A 712 16.37 -3.52 28.71
N HIS A 713 15.86 -2.62 27.87
CA HIS A 713 14.55 -2.01 28.07
C HIS A 713 13.46 -3.08 28.00
N GLU A 714 13.43 -3.91 26.97
CA GLU A 714 12.47 -5.01 26.80
C GLU A 714 12.49 -6.01 27.97
N ALA A 715 13.68 -6.38 28.46
CA ALA A 715 13.81 -7.22 29.65
C ALA A 715 13.25 -6.54 30.91
N LEU A 716 13.46 -5.23 31.06
CA LEU A 716 12.89 -4.45 32.17
C LEU A 716 11.37 -4.34 32.05
N THR A 717 10.85 -4.06 30.86
CA THR A 717 9.41 -4.01 30.56
C THR A 717 8.72 -5.32 30.94
N THR A 718 9.30 -6.46 30.54
CA THR A 718 8.78 -7.78 30.90
C THR A 718 8.86 -8.03 32.43
N LEU A 719 10.01 -7.71 33.05
CA LEU A 719 10.26 -7.91 34.49
C LEU A 719 9.33 -7.09 35.39
N CYS A 720 9.10 -5.83 35.00
CA CYS A 720 8.25 -4.88 35.71
C CYS A 720 6.79 -5.00 35.29
N ARG A 721 6.48 -5.83 34.28
CA ARG A 721 5.14 -5.95 33.69
C ARG A 721 4.60 -4.59 33.22
N GLY A 722 5.50 -3.76 32.70
CA GLY A 722 5.25 -2.41 32.22
C GLY A 722 4.59 -2.40 30.84
N TYR A 723 3.54 -3.21 30.65
CA TYR A 723 2.79 -3.31 29.39
C TYR A 723 1.82 -2.13 29.18
N GLU A 724 1.71 -1.23 30.16
CA GLU A 724 0.94 0.01 30.00
C GLU A 724 1.77 1.00 29.19
N ALA A 725 1.19 1.54 28.10
CA ALA A 725 1.75 2.73 27.46
C ALA A 725 1.88 3.84 28.53
N PRO A 726 2.92 4.68 28.49
CA PRO A 726 2.95 5.87 29.34
C PRO A 726 1.65 6.65 29.07
N LEU A 727 0.80 6.75 30.09
CA LEU A 727 -0.43 7.53 30.09
C LEU A 727 -0.18 8.98 29.69
#